data_AF-A0A6C2YTV1-F1
#
_entry.id   AF-A0A6C2YTV1-F1
#
_cell.length_a   1.000
_cell.length_b   1.000
_cell.length_c   1.000
_cell.angle_alpha   90.00
_cell.angle_beta   90.00
_cell.angle_gamma   90.00
#
_symmetry.space_group_name_H-M   'P 1'
#
loop_
_entity.id
_entity.type
_entity.pdbx_description
1 polymer ?
#
loop_
_entity_poly.entity_id
_entity_poly.type
_entity_poly.pdbx_seq_one_letter_code
_entity_poly.pdbx_strand_id
1 'polypeptide(L)'
;MNRLSLRGLALALSGLGMLAVMLLGLGRGATTSLAADAPLPAPLTTTPPSAFECRWCDPPPQVDGKATDAVWKDAQRIDTFYLPWLKDKARPARTTTNAKLLWDREYLYFLAEMQDSDLYADVKEHDGITWDNDVFELFFKPAKDKPGYYEFQVNPLGTVMDLFLPRRNSGGFTRFKSDGQFHIDAKVSLDGTLNRWNDRDKSWTVEGRIPWRDFLRTGGRPEPGESWQFALCRYDYSVDFEGPELSTCAPLQSKSVPDFHAYEDYATLTFTGPTKTGSQSKPYGIASYQPVTTSTVKGSPEPPSPYRTQRVYPQLPMDFPIHLVHQPGSDRMLVIHQPKPYGTTTISRFRDNPAVKELEPLLELTDTAYDLVFHPKFAENGYFYVGSNGSKGSAPKQTRVTRYTMERQEPYRVDPKSATEIIAWDSDGHNGAAIAFGNDGTLFVTSGDGTSDSDTNLVGQVPGTLLAKVLRIDVDHPEPGKQYAVPKDNPYVNRPEFRPETWAYGMRNPWRMTFDRISNQLWVGQNGQDMWEQAYLVTKGANYGWSVTEGGHPFYPERKAGPTPILKPTIEHHHSDFRSLTGGVVYRGSKYPDLVGAYIYGDYSTGKIWGMKHDGTQVIWHRELFDSTLQITGFSLDARGELLINDHRGGGQGGFYTLVPTPKDLPASTFPKKLSESGLFDSVAGHKLKPGVIPYTVNAPFWSDGAYKVRAFALPPGGKIEYNRKRAWGFPNDTVIVKSFALEMVEGDPNSRKWIETRFMTKQDGEWFGYSYRWNDAQTDAELVASAGQDASFAIRAGDGMREQKWHYPSRAECMVCHSRAAGFVLGLCEVQMNCTNDYNGVVDSQLRTLEHLDLFTVKSQQDLRDWLVEQAQAKGATEADARKAMEAEFASRDQRTMAATSSLLPLPLTEYRKLVNPFDDQQPLTLRAKSYLHANCASCHVEAGGGNAAMELEFTTALEKMRIVDEKPRHATFDLPDARLIAPGAPERSVLLHRISHRQSGHMPPLSTSVVDAKANALLREWIRSLPATPKPAEKPAGK
;
A
#
# COMPACT_ATOMS: atom_id res chain seq x y z
N MET A 1 -6.95 71.02 13.79
CA MET A 1 -6.42 71.97 12.79
C MET A 1 -5.02 72.41 13.21
N ASN A 2 -4.05 72.26 12.29
CA ASN A 2 -2.66 72.76 12.27
C ASN A 2 -1.67 72.39 13.40
N ARG A 3 -0.88 71.33 13.17
CA ARG A 3 0.49 71.42 12.64
C ARG A 3 0.97 70.04 12.15
N LEU A 4 1.16 69.93 10.83
CA LEU A 4 1.74 68.81 10.11
C LEU A 4 3.24 69.08 9.86
N SER A 5 3.99 67.99 9.67
CA SER A 5 5.31 67.88 9.04
C SER A 5 6.53 68.22 9.91
N LEU A 6 7.24 67.16 10.32
CA LEU A 6 8.66 66.94 9.97
C LEU A 6 9.11 65.62 10.61
N ARG A 7 9.21 64.56 9.81
CA ARG A 7 10.31 63.56 9.84
C ARG A 7 10.01 62.41 8.87
N GLY A 8 10.60 62.52 7.70
CA GLY A 8 10.97 61.40 6.87
C GLY A 8 12.30 61.74 6.21
N LEU A 9 13.37 61.06 6.59
CA LEU A 9 14.41 60.58 5.67
C LEU A 9 15.45 59.68 6.37
N ALA A 10 15.65 58.51 5.77
CA ALA A 10 16.89 57.74 5.59
C ALA A 10 17.47 56.83 6.70
N LEU A 11 17.47 55.53 6.38
CA LEU A 11 18.30 54.44 6.90
C LEU A 11 19.80 54.61 6.56
N ALA A 12 20.64 54.05 7.45
CA ALA A 12 21.81 53.18 7.21
C ALA A 12 23.19 53.62 7.76
N LEU A 13 23.85 52.64 8.40
CA LEU A 13 25.30 52.42 8.67
C LEU A 13 25.92 52.88 10.02
N SER A 14 26.09 51.88 10.89
CA SER A 14 27.30 51.46 11.64
C SER A 14 28.21 52.47 12.38
N GLY A 15 28.40 52.21 13.68
CA GLY A 15 29.76 52.09 14.28
C GLY A 15 30.22 53.17 15.27
N LEU A 16 30.52 52.71 16.51
CA LEU A 16 31.54 53.21 17.47
C LEU A 16 31.41 54.64 18.06
N GLY A 17 31.61 54.74 19.38
CA GLY A 17 32.23 55.94 19.98
C GLY A 17 31.63 56.41 21.31
N MET A 18 32.39 56.18 22.38
CA MET A 18 32.24 56.72 23.74
C MET A 18 32.37 58.25 23.84
N LEU A 19 31.89 58.77 24.99
CA LEU A 19 32.40 59.88 25.81
C LEU A 19 31.69 61.26 25.80
N ALA A 20 31.01 61.49 26.93
CA ALA A 20 30.85 62.63 27.84
C ALA A 20 31.36 64.07 27.55
N VAL A 21 30.78 64.97 28.38
CA VAL A 21 31.15 66.37 28.78
C VAL A 21 30.36 67.45 28.00
N MET A 22 29.82 68.55 28.54
CA MET A 22 29.32 69.03 29.86
C MET A 22 28.90 70.51 29.64
N LEU A 23 27.88 71.01 30.35
CA LEU A 23 27.65 72.41 30.78
C LEU A 23 27.35 73.54 29.75
N LEU A 24 26.15 74.12 29.86
CA LEU A 24 25.92 75.50 30.34
C LEU A 24 24.42 75.71 30.63
N GLY A 25 24.09 76.27 31.79
CA GLY A 25 22.73 76.46 32.27
C GLY A 25 22.22 77.89 32.20
N LEU A 26 20.90 78.04 32.41
CA LEU A 26 20.21 79.02 33.29
C LEU A 26 18.75 79.20 32.81
N GLY A 27 17.80 79.25 33.77
CA GLY A 27 16.52 79.92 33.60
C GLY A 27 15.27 79.07 33.90
N ARG A 28 14.79 79.14 35.14
CA ARG A 28 13.52 78.55 35.62
C ARG A 28 12.30 79.09 34.86
N GLY A 29 11.36 78.20 34.56
CA GLY A 29 9.95 78.49 34.32
C GLY A 29 9.14 77.22 34.63
N ALA A 30 8.44 77.20 35.75
CA ALA A 30 7.70 76.05 36.23
C ALA A 30 6.44 75.81 35.39
N THR A 31 6.25 74.57 34.90
CA THR A 31 4.94 74.01 34.55
C THR A 31 4.94 72.53 34.91
N THR A 32 4.15 72.21 35.94
CA THR A 32 3.40 70.96 36.14
C THR A 32 4.10 69.64 35.82
N SER A 33 4.60 69.00 36.88
CA SER A 33 4.62 67.54 37.12
C SER A 33 4.07 66.68 35.97
N LEU A 34 4.96 66.17 35.12
CA LEU A 34 4.71 64.98 34.31
C LEU A 34 4.52 63.78 35.25
N ALA A 35 3.64 62.87 34.82
CA ALA A 35 3.13 61.73 35.56
C ALA A 35 4.21 60.92 36.29
N ALA A 36 3.87 60.43 37.49
CA ALA A 36 4.67 59.44 38.17
C ALA A 36 4.50 58.10 37.44
N ASP A 37 5.60 57.56 36.92
CA ASP A 37 5.73 56.18 36.43
C ASP A 37 5.02 55.21 37.38
N ALA A 38 4.26 54.25 36.84
CA ALA A 38 3.82 53.09 37.60
C ALA A 38 5.05 52.47 38.32
N PRO A 39 4.97 52.17 39.64
CA PRO A 39 6.13 51.75 40.40
C PRO A 39 6.75 50.48 39.81
N LEU A 40 8.06 50.52 39.57
CA LEU A 40 8.81 49.39 39.03
C LEU A 40 8.70 48.16 39.94
N PRO A 41 8.37 46.97 39.38
CA PRO A 41 8.45 45.71 40.12
C PRO A 41 9.85 45.48 40.70
N ALA A 42 9.92 44.86 41.88
CA ALA A 42 11.19 44.49 42.49
C ALA A 42 11.97 43.48 41.60
N PRO A 43 13.31 43.44 41.68
CA PRO A 43 14.12 42.44 40.99
C PRO A 43 13.71 41.00 41.34
N LEU A 44 13.88 40.09 40.38
CA LEU A 44 13.58 38.68 40.54
C LEU A 44 14.43 38.06 41.66
N THR A 45 13.78 37.30 42.53
CA THR A 45 14.44 36.57 43.64
C THR A 45 14.73 35.11 43.31
N THR A 46 14.15 34.60 42.22
CA THR A 46 14.31 33.22 41.73
C THR A 46 14.50 33.21 40.23
N THR A 47 15.27 32.24 39.72
CA THR A 47 15.44 32.06 38.27
C THR A 47 14.12 31.63 37.62
N PRO A 48 13.66 32.34 36.56
CA PRO A 48 12.49 31.93 35.79
C PRO A 48 12.62 30.53 35.17
N PRO A 49 11.52 29.79 34.97
CA PRO A 49 11.54 28.53 34.24
C PRO A 49 12.03 28.72 32.80
N SER A 50 12.83 27.78 32.30
CA SER A 50 13.32 27.77 30.91
C SER A 50 12.91 26.52 30.12
N ALA A 51 11.97 25.74 30.67
CA ALA A 51 11.45 24.52 30.07
C ALA A 51 9.93 24.45 30.28
N PHE A 52 9.21 24.20 29.18
CA PHE A 52 7.76 24.21 29.13
C PHE A 52 7.24 23.04 28.27
N GLU A 53 5.97 22.70 28.42
CA GLU A 53 5.27 21.64 27.73
C GLU A 53 4.19 22.23 26.81
N CYS A 54 4.16 21.79 25.56
CA CYS A 54 3.01 21.93 24.69
C CYS A 54 2.23 20.62 24.76
N ARG A 55 1.02 20.64 25.32
CA ARG A 55 0.24 19.42 25.60
C ARG A 55 -0.73 19.11 24.48
N TRP A 56 -0.89 17.82 24.18
CA TRP A 56 -1.85 17.36 23.19
C TRP A 56 -3.28 17.63 23.64
N CYS A 57 -4.10 18.16 22.72
CA CYS A 57 -5.52 18.41 22.93
C CYS A 57 -6.38 17.62 21.94
N ASP A 58 -7.47 17.02 22.44
CA ASP A 58 -8.49 16.41 21.60
C ASP A 58 -9.82 16.25 22.37
N PRO A 59 -10.92 16.94 22.02
CA PRO A 59 -11.09 17.86 20.89
C PRO A 59 -10.24 19.15 21.01
N PRO A 60 -9.98 19.83 19.88
CA PRO A 60 -9.28 21.10 19.87
C PRO A 60 -10.10 22.24 20.49
N PRO A 61 -9.46 23.34 20.94
CA PRO A 61 -10.16 24.55 21.35
C PRO A 61 -10.87 25.23 20.17
N GLN A 62 -11.98 25.90 20.46
CA GLN A 62 -12.70 26.78 19.56
C GLN A 62 -12.05 28.17 19.61
N VAL A 63 -11.38 28.56 18.52
CA VAL A 63 -10.72 29.86 18.40
C VAL A 63 -11.77 30.98 18.30
N ASP A 64 -12.14 31.58 19.42
CA ASP A 64 -13.09 32.70 19.53
C ASP A 64 -12.54 33.92 20.27
N GLY A 65 -11.29 33.83 20.76
CA GLY A 65 -10.58 34.92 21.42
C GLY A 65 -10.74 34.89 22.94
N LYS A 66 -11.28 33.79 23.52
CA LYS A 66 -11.60 33.69 24.95
C LYS A 66 -10.96 32.45 25.58
N ALA A 67 -10.50 32.62 26.82
CA ALA A 67 -9.93 31.53 27.62
C ALA A 67 -10.97 30.54 28.20
N THR A 68 -12.20 30.50 27.66
CA THR A 68 -13.33 29.80 28.31
C THR A 68 -13.36 28.29 28.06
N ASP A 69 -12.67 27.81 27.04
CA ASP A 69 -12.68 26.39 26.70
C ASP A 69 -12.04 25.51 27.77
N ALA A 70 -12.67 24.38 28.04
CA ALA A 70 -12.24 23.46 29.09
C ALA A 70 -10.80 22.94 28.85
N VAL A 71 -10.40 22.77 27.59
CA VAL A 71 -9.09 22.22 27.22
C VAL A 71 -7.92 23.11 27.64
N TRP A 72 -8.14 24.42 27.78
CA TRP A 72 -7.14 25.36 28.31
C TRP A 72 -6.84 25.17 29.80
N LYS A 73 -7.65 24.39 30.54
CA LYS A 73 -7.36 24.04 31.94
C LYS A 73 -6.26 23.00 32.05
N ASP A 74 -6.10 22.16 31.02
CA ASP A 74 -5.10 21.10 30.99
C ASP A 74 -3.75 21.56 30.43
N ALA A 75 -3.71 22.74 29.78
CA ALA A 75 -2.48 23.34 29.27
C ALA A 75 -1.57 23.82 30.41
N GLN A 76 -0.24 23.76 30.21
CA GLN A 76 0.69 24.39 31.14
C GLN A 76 0.57 25.91 31.05
N ARG A 77 0.51 26.55 32.22
CA ARG A 77 0.48 28.02 32.34
C ARG A 77 1.90 28.60 32.20
N ILE A 78 2.04 29.62 31.35
CA ILE A 78 3.28 30.39 31.14
C ILE A 78 3.01 31.82 31.61
N ASP A 79 3.42 32.15 32.83
CA ASP A 79 3.05 33.41 33.50
C ASP A 79 4.25 34.25 33.98
N THR A 80 5.48 33.83 33.64
CA THR A 80 6.71 34.52 34.04
C THR A 80 7.24 35.39 32.89
N PHE A 81 6.55 36.49 32.59
CA PHE A 81 7.01 37.50 31.63
C PHE A 81 7.86 38.57 32.33
N TYR A 82 9.11 38.74 31.85
CA TYR A 82 10.11 39.55 32.54
C TYR A 82 11.11 40.19 31.57
N LEU A 83 12.01 41.03 32.09
CA LEU A 83 13.03 41.78 31.32
C LEU A 83 14.44 41.19 31.54
N PRO A 84 14.83 40.11 30.84
CA PRO A 84 16.08 39.40 31.10
C PRO A 84 17.37 40.16 30.76
N TRP A 85 17.35 41.03 29.77
CA TRP A 85 18.54 41.81 29.34
C TRP A 85 19.05 42.76 30.42
N LEU A 86 18.27 42.99 31.49
CA LEU A 86 18.67 43.73 32.68
C LEU A 86 19.59 42.93 33.63
N LYS A 87 19.84 41.65 33.36
CA LYS A 87 20.79 40.78 34.09
C LYS A 87 20.54 40.73 35.59
N ASP A 88 21.46 41.27 36.40
CA ASP A 88 21.36 41.36 37.86
C ASP A 88 20.17 42.21 38.35
N LYS A 89 19.60 43.02 37.45
CA LYS A 89 18.40 43.83 37.68
C LYS A 89 17.16 43.30 36.96
N ALA A 90 17.19 42.05 36.47
CA ALA A 90 16.03 41.42 35.86
C ALA A 90 14.84 41.47 36.83
N ARG A 91 13.68 41.87 36.30
CA ARG A 91 12.44 42.06 37.06
C ARG A 91 11.24 41.62 36.21
N PRO A 92 10.09 41.28 36.82
CA PRO A 92 8.84 41.10 36.09
C PRO A 92 8.46 42.35 35.29
N ALA A 93 7.64 42.16 34.25
CA ALA A 93 6.94 43.25 33.58
C ALA A 93 6.00 43.99 34.55
N ARG A 94 5.70 45.25 34.27
CA ARG A 94 4.76 46.10 35.03
C ARG A 94 3.34 45.56 34.93
N THR A 95 2.99 44.98 33.77
CA THR A 95 1.68 44.36 33.51
C THR A 95 1.79 42.84 33.45
N THR A 96 0.69 42.15 33.77
CA THR A 96 0.66 40.68 33.78
C THR A 96 0.34 40.12 32.39
N THR A 97 1.06 39.07 32.00
CA THR A 97 0.75 38.25 30.81
C THR A 97 0.66 36.79 31.22
N ASN A 98 -0.42 36.12 30.82
CA ASN A 98 -0.61 34.67 31.00
C ASN A 98 -0.78 33.99 29.65
N ALA A 99 0.11 33.07 29.29
CA ALA A 99 0.05 32.35 28.03
C ALA A 99 -0.07 30.83 28.20
N LYS A 100 -0.65 30.16 27.20
CA LYS A 100 -0.81 28.71 27.14
C LYS A 100 -0.58 28.23 25.71
N LEU A 101 0.00 27.04 25.57
CA LEU A 101 0.24 26.37 24.29
C LEU A 101 -0.34 24.95 24.33
N LEU A 102 -1.07 24.58 23.28
CA LEU A 102 -1.59 23.24 23.04
C LEU A 102 -1.28 22.81 21.60
N TRP A 103 -1.39 21.53 21.30
CA TRP A 103 -1.26 21.04 19.94
C TRP A 103 -2.13 19.83 19.67
N ASP A 104 -2.45 19.61 18.40
CA ASP A 104 -3.09 18.38 17.95
C ASP A 104 -2.50 17.90 16.61
N ARG A 105 -3.26 17.07 15.90
CA ARG A 105 -2.87 16.50 14.61
C ARG A 105 -2.71 17.56 13.52
N GLU A 106 -3.38 18.70 13.65
CA GLU A 106 -3.55 19.69 12.58
C GLU A 106 -2.89 21.02 12.91
N TYR A 107 -2.90 21.44 14.18
CA TYR A 107 -2.51 22.77 14.61
C TYR A 107 -1.64 22.78 15.86
N LEU A 108 -0.83 23.84 15.94
CA LEU A 108 -0.35 24.43 17.19
C LEU A 108 -1.35 25.50 17.63
N TYR A 109 -1.80 25.46 18.88
CA TYR A 109 -2.72 26.43 19.47
C TYR A 109 -2.01 27.31 20.49
N PHE A 110 -2.44 28.58 20.56
CA PHE A 110 -1.95 29.54 21.54
C PHE A 110 -3.08 30.37 22.13
N LEU A 111 -2.92 30.75 23.38
CA LEU A 111 -3.78 31.68 24.10
C LEU A 111 -2.89 32.60 24.93
N ALA A 112 -3.16 33.90 24.92
CA ALA A 112 -2.53 34.87 25.82
C ALA A 112 -3.56 35.86 26.38
N GLU A 113 -3.62 35.97 27.70
CA GLU A 113 -4.41 36.94 28.45
C GLU A 113 -3.46 38.01 28.99
N MET A 114 -3.65 39.27 28.59
CA MET A 114 -2.72 40.37 28.84
C MET A 114 -3.43 41.53 29.53
N GLN A 115 -2.94 41.91 30.71
CA GLN A 115 -3.40 43.11 31.40
C GLN A 115 -2.82 44.33 30.69
N ASP A 116 -3.67 45.31 30.40
CA ASP A 116 -3.29 46.51 29.65
C ASP A 116 -4.21 47.66 30.04
N SER A 117 -3.64 48.83 30.33
CA SER A 117 -4.41 50.01 30.76
C SER A 117 -4.73 50.96 29.62
N ASP A 118 -4.11 50.80 28.44
CA ASP A 118 -4.18 51.76 27.34
C ASP A 118 -4.05 51.06 25.97
N LEU A 119 -5.07 50.32 25.55
CA LEU A 119 -4.98 49.47 24.36
C LEU A 119 -4.69 50.29 23.09
N TYR A 120 -3.57 50.00 22.44
CA TYR A 120 -3.08 50.67 21.25
C TYR A 120 -2.79 49.70 20.10
N ALA A 121 -3.54 49.87 19.00
CA ALA A 121 -3.23 49.23 17.74
C ALA A 121 -3.83 50.00 16.55
N ASP A 122 -2.98 50.46 15.63
CA ASP A 122 -3.37 51.18 14.41
C ASP A 122 -2.89 50.52 13.10
N VAL A 123 -2.00 49.54 13.19
CA VAL A 123 -1.54 48.72 12.06
C VAL A 123 -2.64 47.72 11.68
N LYS A 124 -3.08 47.79 10.43
CA LYS A 124 -4.23 47.02 9.90
C LYS A 124 -3.83 46.06 8.79
N GLU A 125 -2.69 46.32 8.17
CA GLU A 125 -2.18 45.52 7.06
C GLU A 125 -1.65 44.19 7.60
N HIS A 126 -2.06 43.09 6.99
CA HIS A 126 -1.40 41.80 7.18
C HIS A 126 0.08 41.93 6.79
N ASP A 127 0.97 41.40 7.62
CA ASP A 127 2.43 41.61 7.53
C ASP A 127 2.83 43.09 7.54
N GLY A 128 2.05 43.90 8.26
CA GLY A 128 2.43 45.24 8.69
C GLY A 128 3.47 45.21 9.80
N ILE A 129 3.99 46.39 10.17
CA ILE A 129 4.97 46.53 11.25
C ILE A 129 4.22 46.51 12.60
N THR A 130 3.74 45.33 13.00
CA THR A 130 2.84 45.19 14.18
C THR A 130 3.51 45.49 15.52
N TRP A 131 4.84 45.43 15.61
CA TRP A 131 5.59 45.81 16.82
C TRP A 131 5.61 47.33 17.12
N ASP A 132 5.08 48.17 16.22
CA ASP A 132 4.78 49.58 16.52
C ASP A 132 3.46 49.74 17.32
N ASN A 133 2.80 48.64 17.71
CA ASN A 133 1.57 48.59 18.50
C ASN A 133 1.77 47.71 19.75
N ASP A 134 0.75 47.65 20.62
CA ASP A 134 0.65 46.51 21.52
C ASP A 134 0.63 45.23 20.70
N VAL A 135 1.48 44.28 21.05
CA VAL A 135 1.60 43.06 20.26
C VAL A 135 2.05 41.88 21.10
N PHE A 136 1.46 40.72 20.82
CA PHE A 136 1.91 39.43 21.33
C PHE A 136 2.66 38.70 20.23
N GLU A 137 3.89 38.30 20.51
CA GLU A 137 4.78 37.66 19.53
C GLU A 137 5.13 36.23 19.96
N LEU A 138 5.13 35.32 18.98
CA LEU A 138 5.48 33.93 19.15
C LEU A 138 6.66 33.58 18.26
N PHE A 139 7.77 33.16 18.88
CA PHE A 139 8.96 32.70 18.19
C PHE A 139 9.11 31.20 18.35
N PHE A 140 9.26 30.47 17.24
CA PHE A 140 9.49 29.03 17.26
C PHE A 140 10.72 28.66 16.45
N LYS A 141 11.68 27.97 17.09
CA LYS A 141 12.88 27.41 16.49
C LYS A 141 12.84 25.88 16.62
N PRO A 142 12.40 25.16 15.56
CA PRO A 142 12.09 23.74 15.66
C PRO A 142 13.26 22.79 15.94
N ALA A 143 14.50 23.19 15.66
CA ALA A 143 15.67 22.38 16.00
C ALA A 143 16.77 23.21 16.65
N LYS A 144 17.42 22.66 17.67
CA LYS A 144 18.50 23.32 18.39
C LYS A 144 19.73 23.60 17.52
N ASP A 145 20.09 22.66 16.65
CA ASP A 145 21.28 22.67 15.80
C ASP A 145 21.05 23.22 14.38
N LYS A 146 19.81 23.59 14.04
CA LYS A 146 19.44 24.17 12.74
C LYS A 146 19.09 25.66 12.87
N PRO A 147 19.32 26.48 11.84
CA PRO A 147 19.25 27.93 11.94
C PRO A 147 17.86 28.54 11.71
N GLY A 148 16.93 27.81 11.07
CA GLY A 148 15.62 28.35 10.71
C GLY A 148 14.67 28.45 11.90
N TYR A 149 13.88 29.53 11.91
CA TYR A 149 12.90 29.82 12.95
C TYR A 149 11.76 30.70 12.39
N TYR A 150 10.66 30.74 13.13
CA TYR A 150 9.45 31.46 12.78
C TYR A 150 9.17 32.55 13.79
N GLU A 151 8.46 33.56 13.32
CA GLU A 151 7.90 34.64 14.10
C GLU A 151 6.45 34.85 13.66
N PHE A 152 5.56 34.90 14.64
CA PHE A 152 4.15 35.24 14.45
C PHE A 152 3.78 36.34 15.42
N GLN A 153 2.99 37.30 14.98
CA GLN A 153 2.54 38.41 15.82
C GLN A 153 1.05 38.64 15.68
N VAL A 154 0.39 39.04 16.77
CA VAL A 154 -1.00 39.47 16.77
C VAL A 154 -1.15 40.70 17.65
N ASN A 155 -1.70 41.79 17.11
CA ASN A 155 -2.01 43.00 17.87
C ASN A 155 -3.49 43.01 18.36
N PRO A 156 -3.90 43.95 19.22
CA PRO A 156 -5.29 44.08 19.67
C PRO A 156 -6.37 44.28 18.58
N LEU A 157 -6.01 44.68 17.36
CA LEU A 157 -6.94 44.71 16.22
C LEU A 157 -7.21 43.31 15.63
N GLY A 158 -6.42 42.31 16.02
CA GLY A 158 -6.36 41.01 15.36
C GLY A 158 -5.56 41.05 14.05
N THR A 159 -4.76 42.09 13.82
CA THR A 159 -3.82 42.14 12.69
C THR A 159 -2.69 41.16 12.95
N VAL A 160 -2.36 40.38 11.92
CA VAL A 160 -1.36 39.33 11.96
C VAL A 160 -0.12 39.73 11.17
N MET A 161 1.05 39.37 11.69
CA MET A 161 2.29 39.26 10.93
C MET A 161 2.82 37.84 11.08
N ASP A 162 3.26 37.24 9.97
CA ASP A 162 3.90 35.94 9.97
C ASP A 162 5.17 35.91 9.13
N LEU A 163 6.16 35.16 9.62
CA LEU A 163 7.49 35.22 9.06
C LEU A 163 8.25 33.92 9.29
N PHE A 164 8.89 33.41 8.24
CA PHE A 164 9.94 32.40 8.35
C PHE A 164 11.30 33.02 8.00
N LEU A 165 12.26 32.84 8.91
CA LEU A 165 13.64 33.26 8.74
C LEU A 165 14.52 32.02 8.61
N PRO A 166 15.13 31.73 7.43
CA PRO A 166 15.95 30.53 7.25
C PRO A 166 17.23 30.54 8.11
N ARG A 167 17.68 31.72 8.53
CA ARG A 167 18.77 31.96 9.48
C ARG A 167 18.68 33.39 10.02
N ARG A 168 19.26 33.66 11.19
CA ARG A 168 19.51 35.04 11.66
C ARG A 168 20.36 35.82 10.64
N ASN A 169 20.09 37.11 10.48
CA ASN A 169 20.81 38.03 9.58
C ASN A 169 20.72 37.67 8.08
N SER A 170 19.70 36.92 7.64
CA SER A 170 19.48 36.58 6.23
C SER A 170 18.79 37.68 5.41
N GLY A 171 18.56 38.87 5.96
CA GLY A 171 17.90 40.00 5.28
C GLY A 171 16.67 40.58 6.01
N GLY A 172 16.24 39.96 7.12
CA GLY A 172 15.23 40.50 8.03
C GLY A 172 13.82 40.60 7.44
N PHE A 173 12.91 41.26 8.18
CA PHE A 173 11.50 41.41 7.83
C PHE A 173 11.26 41.87 6.38
N THR A 174 11.92 42.93 5.92
CA THR A 174 11.70 43.50 4.56
C THR A 174 11.90 42.48 3.44
N ARG A 175 12.79 41.50 3.64
CA ARG A 175 13.06 40.46 2.63
C ARG A 175 12.04 39.33 2.66
N PHE A 176 11.54 38.95 3.84
CA PHE A 176 10.80 37.70 4.03
C PHE A 176 9.30 37.89 4.31
N LYS A 177 8.83 39.12 4.57
CA LYS A 177 7.41 39.45 4.84
C LYS A 177 6.40 39.12 3.73
N SER A 178 6.86 38.55 2.62
CA SER A 178 6.00 38.11 1.51
C SER A 178 6.46 36.76 0.94
N ASP A 179 7.33 36.07 1.68
CA ASP A 179 7.93 34.81 1.25
C ASP A 179 7.10 33.63 1.75
N GLY A 180 6.07 33.26 0.99
CA GLY A 180 5.16 32.17 1.29
C GLY A 180 3.78 32.65 1.74
N GLN A 181 2.82 31.73 1.75
CA GLN A 181 1.49 31.96 2.29
C GLN A 181 1.36 31.16 3.59
N PHE A 182 1.26 31.87 4.71
CA PHE A 182 0.89 31.30 6.01
C PHE A 182 -0.63 31.34 6.19
N HIS A 183 -1.11 30.59 7.18
CA HIS A 183 -2.52 30.31 7.42
C HIS A 183 -2.85 30.34 8.92
N ILE A 184 -2.11 31.10 9.70
CA ILE A 184 -2.44 31.40 11.09
C ILE A 184 -3.83 32.05 11.18
N ASP A 185 -4.62 31.62 12.17
CA ASP A 185 -5.95 32.15 12.46
C ASP A 185 -6.00 32.55 13.93
N ALA A 186 -6.29 33.82 14.20
CA ALA A 186 -6.35 34.38 15.53
C ALA A 186 -7.62 35.22 15.74
N LYS A 187 -8.10 35.26 16.97
CA LYS A 187 -9.22 36.07 17.43
C LYS A 187 -8.82 36.82 18.70
N VAL A 188 -9.31 38.04 18.82
CA VAL A 188 -9.00 38.94 19.92
C VAL A 188 -10.28 39.34 20.64
N SER A 189 -10.23 39.38 21.97
CA SER A 189 -11.28 39.92 22.82
C SER A 189 -10.70 41.05 23.67
N LEU A 190 -11.38 42.20 23.72
CA LEU A 190 -10.94 43.39 24.46
C LEU A 190 -11.86 43.62 25.68
N ASP A 191 -11.27 43.94 26.83
CA ASP A 191 -11.95 44.53 27.99
C ASP A 191 -11.44 45.97 28.15
N GLY A 192 -11.93 46.84 27.26
CA GLY A 192 -11.45 48.22 27.09
C GLY A 192 -11.93 48.87 25.78
N THR A 193 -11.41 50.06 25.46
CA THR A 193 -11.65 50.76 24.20
C THR A 193 -10.36 51.05 23.43
N LEU A 194 -10.26 50.45 22.25
CA LEU A 194 -9.06 50.52 21.44
C LEU A 194 -8.73 51.96 20.96
N ASN A 195 -7.46 52.34 21.07
CA ASN A 195 -6.87 53.62 20.64
C ASN A 195 -7.45 54.85 21.36
N ARG A 196 -7.93 54.68 22.60
CA ARG A 196 -8.47 55.79 23.40
C ARG A 196 -7.63 56.04 24.66
N TRP A 197 -6.50 56.69 24.46
CA TRP A 197 -5.53 57.14 25.48
C TRP A 197 -6.06 58.03 26.64
N ASN A 198 -7.35 58.38 26.68
CA ASN A 198 -7.94 59.19 27.75
C ASN A 198 -8.89 58.42 28.67
N ASP A 199 -9.16 57.14 28.43
CA ASP A 199 -9.72 56.24 29.43
C ASP A 199 -8.68 55.22 29.91
N ARG A 200 -9.14 54.25 30.71
CA ARG A 200 -8.30 53.19 31.26
C ARG A 200 -8.96 51.84 31.00
N ASP A 201 -8.23 51.01 30.30
CA ASP A 201 -8.62 49.65 29.94
C ASP A 201 -8.19 48.66 31.03
N LYS A 202 -8.57 47.39 30.85
CA LYS A 202 -8.19 46.33 31.80
C LYS A 202 -7.31 45.27 31.18
N SER A 203 -7.69 44.78 30.01
CA SER A 203 -7.01 43.64 29.39
C SER A 203 -7.44 43.41 27.95
N TRP A 204 -6.64 42.62 27.25
CA TRP A 204 -7.03 41.97 26.01
C TRP A 204 -6.58 40.51 26.01
N THR A 205 -7.27 39.69 25.22
CA THR A 205 -6.95 38.27 25.04
C THR A 205 -6.77 38.00 23.57
N VAL A 206 -5.76 37.20 23.22
CA VAL A 206 -5.62 36.62 21.89
C VAL A 206 -5.65 35.09 22.00
N GLU A 207 -6.46 34.47 21.15
CA GLU A 207 -6.51 33.02 20.98
C GLU A 207 -6.30 32.71 19.51
N GLY A 208 -5.50 31.70 19.19
CA GLY A 208 -5.22 31.35 17.81
C GLY A 208 -4.69 29.95 17.59
N ARG A 209 -4.54 29.62 16.30
CA ARG A 209 -4.04 28.33 15.81
C ARG A 209 -3.17 28.52 14.57
N ILE A 210 -2.15 27.68 14.43
CA ILE A 210 -1.20 27.69 13.31
C ILE A 210 -1.13 26.27 12.74
N PRO A 211 -1.50 26.04 11.46
CA PRO A 211 -1.52 24.70 10.92
C PRO A 211 -0.10 24.18 10.67
N TRP A 212 0.13 22.88 10.87
CA TRP A 212 1.45 22.28 10.69
C TRP A 212 2.04 22.39 9.28
N ARG A 213 1.20 22.67 8.27
CA ARG A 213 1.64 22.96 6.91
C ARG A 213 2.53 24.22 6.83
N ASP A 214 2.31 25.19 7.71
CA ASP A 214 3.09 26.43 7.76
C ASP A 214 4.51 26.18 8.29
N PHE A 215 4.72 25.06 8.99
CA PHE A 215 6.02 24.63 9.49
C PHE A 215 6.79 23.70 8.53
N LEU A 216 6.30 23.42 7.31
CA LEU A 216 6.93 22.44 6.39
C LEU A 216 8.39 22.76 6.01
N ARG A 217 8.74 24.05 5.98
CA ARG A 217 10.12 24.53 5.75
C ARG A 217 11.10 24.09 6.84
N THR A 218 10.61 23.60 7.97
CA THR A 218 11.38 23.03 9.09
C THR A 218 10.82 21.67 9.54
N GLY A 219 10.22 20.94 8.60
CA GLY A 219 9.81 19.55 8.81
C GLY A 219 8.42 19.37 9.41
N GLY A 220 7.61 20.43 9.48
CA GLY A 220 6.19 20.33 9.87
C GLY A 220 6.00 19.92 11.33
N ARG A 221 4.94 19.14 11.58
CA ARG A 221 4.51 18.70 12.92
C ARG A 221 5.66 18.05 13.73
N PRO A 222 5.78 18.33 15.04
CA PRO A 222 6.66 17.60 15.95
C PRO A 222 6.18 16.18 16.24
N GLU A 223 7.10 15.29 16.59
CA GLU A 223 6.74 13.99 17.16
C GLU A 223 6.53 14.08 18.68
N PRO A 224 5.72 13.19 19.28
CA PRO A 224 5.65 13.06 20.73
C PRO A 224 7.02 12.96 21.40
N GLY A 225 7.28 13.80 22.39
CA GLY A 225 8.55 13.90 23.12
C GLY A 225 9.59 14.79 22.44
N GLU A 226 9.33 15.30 21.24
CA GLU A 226 10.22 16.23 20.56
C GLU A 226 10.26 17.58 21.28
N SER A 227 11.42 18.25 21.25
CA SER A 227 11.60 19.55 21.91
C SER A 227 12.08 20.62 20.93
N TRP A 228 11.39 21.75 20.92
CA TRP A 228 11.77 22.94 20.17
C TRP A 228 12.38 23.99 21.10
N GLN A 229 12.98 25.01 20.52
CA GLN A 229 13.32 26.23 21.24
C GLN A 229 12.26 27.30 20.91
N PHE A 230 11.81 28.08 21.88
CA PHE A 230 10.78 29.10 21.66
C PHE A 230 10.93 30.30 22.59
N ALA A 231 10.27 31.40 22.22
CA ALA A 231 10.04 32.54 23.09
C ALA A 231 8.64 33.09 22.82
N LEU A 232 7.93 33.48 23.87
CA LEU A 232 6.74 34.32 23.78
C LEU A 232 7.13 35.68 24.28
N CYS A 233 6.76 36.73 23.54
CA CYS A 233 7.17 38.09 23.81
C CYS A 233 5.97 39.04 23.74
N ARG A 234 6.10 40.20 24.39
CA ARG A 234 5.08 41.25 24.39
C ARG A 234 5.73 42.62 24.27
N TYR A 235 5.15 43.47 23.42
CA TYR A 235 5.31 44.91 23.47
C TYR A 235 4.07 45.49 24.16
N ASP A 236 4.28 46.33 25.17
CA ASP A 236 3.23 46.95 25.97
C ASP A 236 3.40 48.48 25.94
N TYR A 237 2.57 49.17 25.17
CA TYR A 237 2.54 50.61 25.03
C TYR A 237 1.54 51.22 26.00
N SER A 238 2.03 52.02 26.95
CA SER A 238 1.17 52.83 27.82
C SER A 238 1.63 54.28 27.82
N VAL A 239 0.67 55.18 27.99
CA VAL A 239 0.95 56.61 28.22
C VAL A 239 1.71 56.88 29.52
N ASP A 240 1.72 55.90 30.44
CA ASP A 240 2.44 55.97 31.70
C ASP A 240 3.89 55.46 31.59
N PHE A 241 4.35 55.05 30.40
CA PHE A 241 5.70 54.53 30.14
C PHE A 241 6.49 55.48 29.20
N GLU A 242 7.81 55.59 29.39
CA GLU A 242 8.69 56.39 28.50
C GLU A 242 8.85 55.80 27.08
N GLY A 243 8.42 54.55 26.89
CA GLY A 243 8.43 53.78 25.65
C GLY A 243 7.78 52.41 25.89
N PRO A 244 7.66 51.53 24.87
CA PRO A 244 7.04 50.23 25.07
C PRO A 244 7.82 49.41 26.09
N GLU A 245 7.14 48.81 27.04
CA GLU A 245 7.76 47.84 27.93
C GLU A 245 7.79 46.48 27.22
N LEU A 246 9.01 46.01 26.92
CA LEU A 246 9.22 44.72 26.30
C LEU A 246 9.33 43.65 27.38
N SER A 247 8.69 42.50 27.19
CA SER A 247 8.80 41.36 28.10
C SER A 247 8.78 40.03 27.38
N THR A 248 9.32 38.98 28.02
CA THR A 248 9.39 37.63 27.43
C THR A 248 9.35 36.55 28.51
N CYS A 249 8.95 35.34 28.12
CA CYS A 249 9.09 34.14 28.96
C CYS A 249 10.46 33.44 28.85
N ALA A 250 11.29 33.82 27.87
CA ALA A 250 12.55 33.14 27.59
C ALA A 250 13.75 33.72 28.37
N PRO A 251 14.86 32.96 28.52
CA PRO A 251 16.09 33.46 29.10
C PRO A 251 16.64 34.74 28.46
N LEU A 252 16.87 34.80 27.15
CA LEU A 252 17.35 36.00 26.41
C LEU A 252 18.38 36.91 27.14
N GLN A 253 19.40 36.32 27.78
CA GLN A 253 20.37 37.06 28.62
C GLN A 253 21.72 37.37 27.94
N SER A 254 21.98 36.82 26.74
CA SER A 254 23.25 36.98 26.03
C SER A 254 23.57 38.43 25.66
N LYS A 255 22.55 39.28 25.53
CA LYS A 255 22.67 40.70 25.18
C LYS A 255 22.21 41.60 26.33
N SER A 256 22.81 42.79 26.42
CA SER A 256 22.42 43.82 27.39
C SER A 256 21.33 44.76 26.85
N VAL A 257 20.76 44.43 25.69
CA VAL A 257 19.65 45.14 25.03
C VAL A 257 18.61 44.09 24.61
N PRO A 258 17.32 44.46 24.56
CA PRO A 258 16.28 43.54 24.10
C PRO A 258 16.56 43.11 22.65
N ASP A 259 16.60 41.80 22.41
CA ASP A 259 16.70 41.18 21.09
C ASP A 259 15.95 39.85 21.08
N PHE A 260 14.70 39.87 20.62
CA PHE A 260 13.86 38.67 20.54
C PHE A 260 14.31 37.67 19.47
N HIS A 261 15.26 38.03 18.59
CA HIS A 261 15.84 37.12 17.59
C HIS A 261 17.11 36.40 18.08
N ALA A 262 17.52 36.59 19.35
CA ALA A 262 18.62 35.85 19.97
C ALA A 262 18.20 34.43 20.37
N TYR A 263 17.83 33.62 19.36
CA TYR A 263 17.26 32.29 19.54
C TYR A 263 18.17 31.27 20.25
N GLU A 264 19.46 31.59 20.44
CA GLU A 264 20.40 30.81 21.25
C GLU A 264 20.00 30.74 22.73
N ASP A 265 19.23 31.72 23.20
CA ASP A 265 18.77 31.84 24.59
C ASP A 265 17.27 31.60 24.74
N TYR A 266 16.62 30.96 23.76
CA TYR A 266 15.21 30.59 23.85
C TYR A 266 14.97 29.54 24.94
N ALA A 267 13.75 29.52 25.46
CA ALA A 267 13.30 28.46 26.35
C ALA A 267 13.07 27.15 25.56
N THR A 268 13.02 26.02 26.24
CA THR A 268 12.69 24.73 25.62
C THR A 268 11.18 24.47 25.69
N LEU A 269 10.58 24.04 24.59
CA LEU A 269 9.18 23.60 24.51
C LEU A 269 9.13 22.13 24.12
N THR A 270 8.67 21.25 25.01
CA THR A 270 8.52 19.82 24.74
C THR A 270 7.08 19.50 24.33
N PHE A 271 6.90 18.88 23.17
CA PHE A 271 5.60 18.43 22.67
C PHE A 271 5.22 17.11 23.32
N THR A 272 4.18 17.13 24.13
CA THR A 272 3.70 15.95 24.87
C THR A 272 2.38 15.49 24.28
N GLY A 273 2.20 14.18 24.06
CA GLY A 273 0.93 13.69 23.51
C GLY A 273 0.97 12.32 22.86
N PRO A 274 -0.21 11.81 22.46
CA PRO A 274 -1.45 11.82 23.23
C PRO A 274 -1.33 10.98 24.52
N THR A 275 -1.95 11.42 25.62
CA THR A 275 -1.85 10.77 26.93
C THR A 275 -2.71 9.49 27.01
N LYS A 276 -2.10 8.37 27.41
CA LYS A 276 -2.78 7.05 27.54
C LYS A 276 -3.72 6.97 28.76
N THR A 277 -3.62 7.89 29.71
CA THR A 277 -4.40 7.93 30.96
C THR A 277 -4.59 9.39 31.39
N GLY A 278 -5.77 9.97 31.16
CA GLY A 278 -6.08 11.35 31.55
C GLY A 278 -7.56 11.69 31.36
N SER A 279 -8.03 12.69 32.12
CA SER A 279 -9.39 13.26 32.01
C SER A 279 -9.52 14.07 30.73
N GLN A 280 -9.73 13.42 29.59
CA GLN A 280 -10.10 14.13 28.36
C GLN A 280 -11.59 14.46 28.35
N SER A 281 -11.95 15.59 27.75
CA SER A 281 -13.35 16.03 27.62
C SER A 281 -14.20 15.14 26.71
N LYS A 282 -13.57 14.36 25.81
CA LYS A 282 -14.20 13.29 25.03
C LYS A 282 -13.45 11.95 25.20
N PRO A 283 -14.10 10.85 25.64
CA PRO A 283 -13.46 9.54 25.73
C PRO A 283 -13.12 8.98 24.34
N TYR A 284 -12.00 8.25 24.25
CA TYR A 284 -11.68 7.43 23.08
C TYR A 284 -12.54 6.17 23.07
N GLY A 285 -12.82 5.65 21.87
CA GLY A 285 -13.55 4.39 21.69
C GLY A 285 -13.06 3.27 22.63
N ILE A 286 -11.75 3.00 22.62
CA ILE A 286 -11.10 2.09 23.57
C ILE A 286 -10.08 2.89 24.39
N ALA A 287 -10.18 2.82 25.72
CA ALA A 287 -9.35 3.62 26.62
C ALA A 287 -7.86 3.21 26.60
N SER A 288 -7.57 1.91 26.59
CA SER A 288 -6.20 1.38 26.61
C SER A 288 -6.12 0.03 25.91
N TYR A 289 -5.03 -0.23 25.17
CA TYR A 289 -4.84 -1.49 24.48
C TYR A 289 -4.34 -2.59 25.43
N GLN A 290 -4.99 -3.75 25.38
CA GLN A 290 -4.54 -4.96 26.08
C GLN A 290 -4.17 -6.02 25.02
N PRO A 291 -2.88 -6.33 24.80
CA PRO A 291 -2.52 -7.30 23.77
C PRO A 291 -3.06 -8.69 24.04
N VAL A 292 -3.47 -9.40 22.97
CA VAL A 292 -3.98 -10.77 23.09
C VAL A 292 -2.81 -11.75 23.19
N THR A 293 -2.52 -12.20 24.40
CA THR A 293 -1.46 -13.20 24.67
C THR A 293 -1.96 -14.64 24.62
N THR A 294 -3.28 -14.85 24.51
CA THR A 294 -3.92 -16.17 24.60
C THR A 294 -4.27 -16.80 23.27
N SER A 295 -4.01 -16.13 22.14
CA SER A 295 -4.36 -16.67 20.83
C SER A 295 -3.61 -17.98 20.56
N THR A 296 -4.36 -19.04 20.29
CA THR A 296 -3.84 -20.36 19.90
C THR A 296 -3.94 -20.60 18.40
N VAL A 297 -4.47 -19.63 17.63
CA VAL A 297 -4.61 -19.68 16.16
C VAL A 297 -3.23 -19.49 15.51
N LYS A 298 -2.35 -20.46 15.71
CA LYS A 298 -0.95 -20.49 15.27
C LYS A 298 -0.60 -21.87 14.73
N GLY A 299 0.25 -21.91 13.71
CA GLY A 299 0.54 -23.11 12.94
C GLY A 299 -0.61 -23.48 12.00
N SER A 300 -0.66 -24.77 11.65
CA SER A 300 -1.66 -25.35 10.74
C SER A 300 -2.45 -26.45 11.44
N PRO A 301 -3.77 -26.60 11.19
CA PRO A 301 -4.55 -27.74 11.65
C PRO A 301 -4.21 -29.03 10.91
N GLU A 302 -3.56 -28.92 9.75
CA GLU A 302 -3.22 -30.05 8.91
C GLU A 302 -1.99 -30.79 9.45
N PRO A 303 -1.90 -32.11 9.23
CA PRO A 303 -0.69 -32.85 9.57
C PRO A 303 0.52 -32.23 8.83
N PRO A 304 1.73 -32.28 9.42
CA PRO A 304 2.91 -31.79 8.75
C PRO A 304 3.09 -32.46 7.40
N SER A 305 3.33 -31.66 6.35
CA SER A 305 3.65 -32.17 5.02
C SER A 305 4.87 -33.10 5.07
N PRO A 306 5.00 -34.07 4.15
CA PRO A 306 6.10 -35.04 4.16
C PRO A 306 7.48 -34.38 3.99
N TYR A 307 7.52 -33.22 3.36
CA TYR A 307 8.72 -32.40 3.20
C TYR A 307 8.48 -30.97 3.70
N ARG A 308 9.57 -30.23 3.85
CA ARG A 308 9.61 -28.76 3.94
C ARG A 308 10.67 -28.22 2.99
N THR A 309 10.67 -26.91 2.73
CA THR A 309 11.74 -26.27 1.96
C THR A 309 12.91 -25.83 2.83
N GLN A 310 14.11 -25.80 2.25
CA GLN A 310 15.32 -25.27 2.87
C GLN A 310 16.10 -24.41 1.87
N ARG A 311 16.47 -23.18 2.24
CA ARG A 311 17.29 -22.30 1.39
C ARG A 311 18.68 -22.89 1.22
N VAL A 312 19.14 -23.03 -0.03
CA VAL A 312 20.42 -23.69 -0.36
C VAL A 312 21.59 -22.71 -0.28
N TYR A 313 21.38 -21.44 -0.68
CA TYR A 313 22.42 -20.41 -0.71
C TYR A 313 22.04 -19.22 0.20
N PRO A 314 22.05 -19.38 1.53
CA PRO A 314 21.47 -18.41 2.45
C PRO A 314 22.11 -17.02 2.42
N GLN A 315 23.37 -16.90 1.97
CA GLN A 315 24.11 -15.63 1.94
C GLN A 315 24.07 -14.93 0.57
N LEU A 316 23.41 -15.53 -0.42
CA LEU A 316 23.26 -14.95 -1.75
C LEU A 316 21.96 -14.11 -1.80
N PRO A 317 22.04 -12.77 -1.86
CA PRO A 317 20.88 -11.94 -2.13
C PRO A 317 20.40 -12.19 -3.57
N MET A 318 19.09 -12.21 -3.77
CA MET A 318 18.52 -12.48 -5.09
C MET A 318 17.23 -11.69 -5.29
N ASP A 319 17.08 -11.11 -6.48
CA ASP A 319 15.90 -10.38 -6.91
C ASP A 319 15.32 -11.04 -8.16
N PHE A 320 14.04 -11.42 -8.07
CA PHE A 320 13.24 -11.95 -9.19
C PHE A 320 14.00 -12.98 -10.06
N PRO A 321 14.60 -14.04 -9.48
CA PRO A 321 15.21 -15.08 -10.29
C PRO A 321 14.10 -15.83 -11.05
N ILE A 322 14.35 -16.19 -12.31
CA ILE A 322 13.34 -16.77 -13.23
C ILE A 322 13.65 -18.24 -13.52
N HIS A 323 14.90 -18.55 -13.85
CA HIS A 323 15.36 -19.88 -14.21
C HIS A 323 16.80 -20.10 -13.75
N LEU A 324 17.13 -21.34 -13.42
CA LEU A 324 18.45 -21.76 -12.96
C LEU A 324 18.88 -23.02 -13.73
N VAL A 325 20.13 -23.07 -14.19
CA VAL A 325 20.65 -24.25 -14.89
C VAL A 325 22.11 -24.50 -14.53
N HIS A 326 22.46 -25.79 -14.42
CA HIS A 326 23.83 -26.23 -14.17
C HIS A 326 24.69 -26.04 -15.42
N GLN A 327 25.89 -25.48 -15.26
CA GLN A 327 26.87 -25.35 -16.33
C GLN A 327 27.64 -26.67 -16.53
N PRO A 328 27.48 -27.35 -17.69
CA PRO A 328 28.08 -28.66 -17.92
C PRO A 328 29.59 -28.68 -17.67
N GLY A 329 30.07 -29.72 -17.00
CA GLY A 329 31.50 -29.93 -16.73
C GLY A 329 32.10 -29.02 -15.65
N SER A 330 31.28 -28.31 -14.86
CA SER A 330 31.75 -27.42 -13.80
C SER A 330 30.92 -27.54 -12.52
N ASP A 331 31.31 -26.83 -11.46
CA ASP A 331 30.55 -26.63 -10.22
C ASP A 331 29.73 -25.33 -10.22
N ARG A 332 29.43 -24.79 -11.41
CA ARG A 332 28.80 -23.47 -11.56
C ARG A 332 27.33 -23.59 -11.99
N MET A 333 26.54 -22.63 -11.55
CA MET A 333 25.14 -22.44 -11.95
C MET A 333 25.01 -21.13 -12.71
N LEU A 334 24.14 -21.10 -13.72
CA LEU A 334 23.67 -19.89 -14.38
C LEU A 334 22.24 -19.59 -13.95
N VAL A 335 21.98 -18.33 -13.63
CA VAL A 335 20.67 -17.81 -13.26
C VAL A 335 20.24 -16.72 -14.24
N ILE A 336 18.99 -16.79 -14.67
CA ILE A 336 18.26 -15.67 -15.28
C ILE A 336 17.57 -14.91 -14.14
N HIS A 337 17.86 -13.62 -13.97
CA HIS A 337 17.21 -12.79 -12.94
C HIS A 337 16.95 -11.35 -13.43
N GLN A 338 16.15 -10.61 -12.65
CA GLN A 338 15.72 -9.26 -13.02
C GLN A 338 15.75 -8.32 -11.81
N PRO A 339 16.08 -7.03 -11.99
CA PRO A 339 16.03 -6.05 -10.90
C PRO A 339 14.58 -5.68 -10.51
N LYS A 340 13.61 -5.94 -11.39
CA LYS A 340 12.18 -5.76 -11.18
C LYS A 340 11.39 -6.67 -12.13
N PRO A 341 10.13 -7.03 -11.83
CA PRO A 341 9.33 -7.88 -12.70
C PRO A 341 9.20 -7.30 -14.12
N TYR A 342 9.37 -8.14 -15.13
CA TYR A 342 9.27 -7.78 -16.56
C TYR A 342 10.27 -6.71 -17.01
N GLY A 343 11.40 -6.59 -16.31
CA GLY A 343 12.49 -5.67 -16.61
C GLY A 343 13.48 -6.19 -17.65
N THR A 344 14.60 -5.48 -17.80
CA THR A 344 15.80 -6.00 -18.47
C THR A 344 16.28 -7.25 -17.74
N THR A 345 16.84 -8.20 -18.49
CA THR A 345 17.22 -9.50 -17.93
C THR A 345 18.72 -9.63 -17.88
N THR A 346 19.22 -10.10 -16.74
CA THR A 346 20.63 -10.42 -16.56
C THR A 346 20.79 -11.92 -16.42
N ILE A 347 21.70 -12.51 -17.21
CA ILE A 347 22.21 -13.86 -16.99
C ILE A 347 23.48 -13.73 -16.16
N SER A 348 23.47 -14.31 -14.97
CA SER A 348 24.60 -14.31 -14.05
C SER A 348 25.03 -15.72 -13.69
N ARG A 349 26.23 -15.84 -13.14
CA ARG A 349 26.84 -17.09 -12.72
C ARG A 349 27.29 -17.05 -11.27
N PHE A 350 27.22 -18.19 -10.61
CA PHE A 350 27.78 -18.40 -9.28
C PHE A 350 28.21 -19.86 -9.09
N ARG A 351 29.01 -20.15 -8.06
CA ARG A 351 29.38 -21.53 -7.70
C ARG A 351 28.27 -22.19 -6.89
N ASP A 352 27.98 -23.45 -7.16
CA ASP A 352 27.09 -24.31 -6.36
C ASP A 352 27.75 -24.62 -5.00
N ASN A 353 27.71 -23.62 -4.11
CA ASN A 353 28.27 -23.67 -2.78
C ASN A 353 27.40 -22.83 -1.82
N PRO A 354 26.91 -23.38 -0.70
CA PRO A 354 26.11 -22.64 0.28
C PRO A 354 26.76 -21.36 0.85
N ALA A 355 28.09 -21.24 0.79
CA ALA A 355 28.84 -20.07 1.25
C ALA A 355 28.92 -18.93 0.22
N VAL A 356 28.31 -19.06 -0.95
CA VAL A 356 28.33 -18.05 -2.00
C VAL A 356 27.59 -16.77 -1.58
N LYS A 357 28.15 -15.61 -1.96
CA LYS A 357 27.67 -14.27 -1.56
C LYS A 357 27.37 -13.35 -2.73
N GLU A 358 27.96 -13.62 -3.90
CA GLU A 358 27.97 -12.70 -5.02
C GLU A 358 27.63 -13.43 -6.32
N LEU A 359 27.06 -12.67 -7.26
CA LEU A 359 26.78 -13.07 -8.63
C LEU A 359 27.78 -12.42 -9.57
N GLU A 360 28.27 -13.20 -10.53
CA GLU A 360 29.07 -12.70 -11.65
C GLU A 360 28.14 -12.47 -12.85
N PRO A 361 27.89 -11.22 -13.29
CA PRO A 361 27.10 -10.97 -14.48
C PRO A 361 27.85 -11.43 -15.74
N LEU A 362 27.17 -12.18 -16.60
CA LEU A 362 27.75 -12.72 -17.84
C LEU A 362 27.18 -12.06 -19.09
N LEU A 363 25.86 -11.80 -19.11
CA LEU A 363 25.17 -11.28 -20.27
C LEU A 363 23.96 -10.45 -19.84
N GLU A 364 23.86 -9.24 -20.37
CA GLU A 364 22.69 -8.37 -20.23
C GLU A 364 21.84 -8.43 -21.50
N LEU A 365 20.54 -8.58 -21.33
CA LEU A 365 19.57 -8.68 -22.41
C LEU A 365 18.54 -7.55 -22.30
N THR A 366 18.26 -6.93 -23.45
CA THR A 366 17.15 -5.98 -23.59
C THR A 366 15.80 -6.68 -23.52
N ASP A 367 15.74 -7.92 -23.97
CA ASP A 367 14.56 -8.77 -23.95
C ASP A 367 14.32 -9.37 -22.56
N THR A 368 13.08 -9.79 -22.33
CA THR A 368 12.74 -10.63 -21.18
C THR A 368 13.10 -12.08 -21.53
N ALA A 369 14.14 -12.64 -20.89
CA ALA A 369 14.50 -14.04 -21.06
C ALA A 369 13.73 -14.93 -20.06
N TYR A 370 13.26 -16.07 -20.54
CA TYR A 370 12.42 -16.99 -19.77
C TYR A 370 13.13 -18.29 -19.44
N ASP A 371 13.99 -18.78 -20.33
CA ASP A 371 14.59 -20.12 -20.23
C ASP A 371 15.99 -20.16 -20.87
N LEU A 372 16.83 -21.09 -20.41
CA LEU A 372 18.20 -21.28 -20.89
C LEU A 372 18.57 -22.77 -20.90
N VAL A 373 19.14 -23.24 -22.01
CA VAL A 373 19.67 -24.61 -22.09
C VAL A 373 21.04 -24.66 -22.78
N PHE A 374 21.94 -25.49 -22.27
CA PHE A 374 23.22 -25.77 -22.90
C PHE A 374 23.06 -26.80 -24.02
N HIS A 375 23.86 -26.65 -25.09
CA HIS A 375 23.95 -27.67 -26.13
C HIS A 375 24.47 -29.00 -25.54
N PRO A 376 23.99 -30.18 -25.99
CA PRO A 376 24.47 -31.47 -25.48
C PRO A 376 25.99 -31.66 -25.68
N LYS A 377 26.55 -31.04 -26.73
CA LYS A 377 27.99 -30.97 -27.04
C LYS A 377 28.66 -29.69 -26.55
N PHE A 378 28.18 -29.08 -25.46
CA PHE A 378 28.71 -27.80 -24.95
C PHE A 378 30.24 -27.81 -24.76
N ALA A 379 30.80 -28.92 -24.28
CA ALA A 379 32.25 -29.06 -24.11
C ALA A 379 33.03 -28.94 -25.44
N GLU A 380 32.39 -29.24 -26.57
CA GLU A 380 32.99 -29.19 -27.90
C GLU A 380 32.72 -27.86 -28.62
N ASN A 381 31.49 -27.34 -28.53
CA ASN A 381 31.07 -26.17 -29.31
C ASN A 381 30.95 -24.87 -28.48
N GLY A 382 30.73 -24.96 -27.17
CA GLY A 382 30.51 -23.80 -26.30
C GLY A 382 29.13 -23.16 -26.45
N TYR A 383 28.15 -23.84 -27.07
CA TYR A 383 26.85 -23.23 -27.37
C TYR A 383 25.84 -23.39 -26.23
N PHE A 384 25.11 -22.31 -25.97
CA PHE A 384 23.89 -22.32 -25.18
C PHE A 384 22.81 -21.48 -25.87
N TYR A 385 21.55 -21.74 -25.52
CA TYR A 385 20.38 -21.14 -26.15
C TYR A 385 19.55 -20.46 -25.08
N VAL A 386 18.94 -19.33 -25.45
CA VAL A 386 18.07 -18.53 -24.59
C VAL A 386 16.74 -18.34 -25.29
N GLY A 387 15.65 -18.64 -24.59
CA GLY A 387 14.30 -18.31 -25.00
C GLY A 387 13.88 -16.97 -24.42
N SER A 388 13.46 -16.01 -25.26
CA SER A 388 13.12 -14.65 -24.83
C SER A 388 11.95 -14.05 -25.61
N ASN A 389 11.35 -12.98 -25.10
CA ASN A 389 10.43 -12.11 -25.83
C ASN A 389 10.81 -10.62 -25.62
N GLY A 390 10.44 -9.78 -26.58
CA GLY A 390 10.65 -8.33 -26.53
C GLY A 390 10.14 -7.69 -25.23
N SER A 391 10.87 -6.69 -24.74
CA SER A 391 10.57 -6.02 -23.47
C SER A 391 9.25 -5.23 -23.49
N LYS A 392 8.81 -4.82 -22.29
CA LYS A 392 7.61 -3.98 -22.13
C LYS A 392 7.80 -2.66 -22.88
N GLY A 393 7.07 -2.46 -23.98
CA GLY A 393 7.11 -1.26 -24.82
C GLY A 393 7.67 -1.48 -26.23
N SER A 394 8.28 -2.63 -26.53
CA SER A 394 8.65 -2.98 -27.91
C SER A 394 7.40 -3.38 -28.71
N ALA A 395 7.24 -2.84 -29.92
CA ALA A 395 6.18 -3.22 -30.85
C ALA A 395 6.73 -3.32 -32.29
N PRO A 396 6.46 -4.41 -33.04
CA PRO A 396 5.77 -5.64 -32.60
C PRO A 396 6.63 -6.47 -31.62
N LYS A 397 5.99 -7.23 -30.72
CA LYS A 397 6.70 -8.16 -29.84
C LYS A 397 6.93 -9.49 -30.54
N GLN A 398 8.17 -9.97 -30.44
CA GLN A 398 8.60 -11.23 -31.01
C GLN A 398 9.27 -12.10 -29.97
N THR A 399 8.73 -13.32 -29.84
CA THR A 399 9.38 -14.39 -29.09
C THR A 399 10.40 -15.07 -29.98
N ARG A 400 11.57 -15.38 -29.43
CA ARG A 400 12.70 -15.93 -30.17
C ARG A 400 13.52 -16.91 -29.33
N VAL A 401 14.24 -17.78 -30.04
CA VAL A 401 15.34 -18.57 -29.48
C VAL A 401 16.64 -18.06 -30.07
N THR A 402 17.57 -17.65 -29.21
CA THR A 402 18.87 -17.11 -29.59
C THR A 402 20.00 -17.99 -29.07
N ARG A 403 20.91 -18.39 -29.95
CA ARG A 403 22.14 -19.09 -29.58
C ARG A 403 23.24 -18.10 -29.25
N TYR A 404 23.99 -18.37 -28.20
CA TYR A 404 25.22 -17.68 -27.81
C TYR A 404 26.38 -18.67 -27.69
N THR A 405 27.60 -18.15 -27.74
CA THR A 405 28.84 -18.90 -27.55
C THR A 405 29.50 -18.47 -26.24
N MET A 406 29.88 -19.46 -25.45
CA MET A 406 30.71 -19.33 -24.25
C MET A 406 32.05 -20.02 -24.51
N GLU A 407 33.14 -19.45 -23.98
CA GLU A 407 34.44 -20.11 -23.95
C GLU A 407 34.31 -21.49 -23.29
N ARG A 408 35.00 -22.51 -23.84
CA ARG A 408 34.87 -23.91 -23.40
C ARG A 408 35.71 -24.26 -22.17
N GLN A 409 36.54 -23.33 -21.71
CA GLN A 409 37.43 -23.46 -20.57
C GLN A 409 37.38 -22.18 -19.73
N GLU A 410 37.92 -22.23 -18.51
CA GLU A 410 38.02 -21.02 -17.68
C GLU A 410 38.74 -19.89 -18.43
N PRO A 411 38.24 -18.63 -18.35
CA PRO A 411 37.21 -18.13 -17.44
C PRO A 411 35.74 -18.27 -17.89
N TYR A 412 35.45 -19.04 -18.96
CA TYR A 412 34.10 -19.27 -19.48
C TYR A 412 33.36 -17.96 -19.80
N ARG A 413 33.99 -17.03 -20.52
CA ARG A 413 33.34 -15.77 -20.92
C ARG A 413 32.30 -16.03 -22.00
N VAL A 414 31.19 -15.32 -21.93
CA VAL A 414 30.17 -15.28 -22.99
C VAL A 414 30.58 -14.21 -23.99
N ASP A 415 30.48 -14.49 -25.30
CA ASP A 415 30.59 -13.47 -26.34
C ASP A 415 29.19 -12.96 -26.72
N PRO A 416 28.79 -11.74 -26.30
CA PRO A 416 27.47 -11.20 -26.63
C PRO A 416 27.27 -11.00 -28.15
N LYS A 417 28.36 -10.83 -28.91
CA LYS A 417 28.29 -10.63 -30.38
C LYS A 417 28.04 -11.91 -31.14
N SER A 418 28.16 -13.07 -30.49
CA SER A 418 27.86 -14.38 -31.08
C SER A 418 26.36 -14.68 -31.20
N ALA A 419 25.50 -13.78 -30.71
CA ALA A 419 24.05 -13.91 -30.76
C ALA A 419 23.55 -14.28 -32.17
N THR A 420 22.95 -15.47 -32.29
CA THR A 420 22.39 -15.97 -33.54
C THR A 420 20.92 -16.34 -33.31
N GLU A 421 20.00 -15.67 -34.00
CA GLU A 421 18.58 -16.02 -33.95
C GLU A 421 18.34 -17.35 -34.67
N ILE A 422 17.79 -18.32 -33.95
CA ILE A 422 17.51 -19.66 -34.47
C ILE A 422 16.12 -19.71 -35.08
N ILE A 423 15.12 -19.27 -34.32
CA ILE A 423 13.71 -19.23 -34.72
C ILE A 423 13.01 -18.11 -33.95
N ALA A 424 12.07 -17.43 -34.61
CA ALA A 424 11.26 -16.37 -34.01
C ALA A 424 9.82 -16.40 -34.54
N TRP A 425 8.89 -15.88 -33.74
CA TRP A 425 7.48 -15.70 -34.08
C TRP A 425 6.87 -14.51 -33.32
N ASP A 426 5.83 -13.92 -33.89
CA ASP A 426 5.11 -12.81 -33.25
C ASP A 426 4.28 -13.32 -32.06
N SER A 427 4.40 -12.66 -30.91
CA SER A 427 3.67 -13.03 -29.70
C SER A 427 3.66 -11.89 -28.69
N ASP A 428 2.46 -11.49 -28.25
CA ASP A 428 2.21 -10.41 -27.29
C ASP A 428 1.44 -10.91 -26.05
N GLY A 429 1.94 -12.03 -25.51
CA GLY A 429 1.29 -12.77 -24.42
C GLY A 429 1.41 -14.27 -24.68
N HIS A 430 1.27 -15.05 -23.59
CA HIS A 430 1.42 -16.51 -23.60
C HIS A 430 2.60 -16.96 -24.47
N ASN A 431 3.79 -16.47 -24.13
CA ASN A 431 4.91 -16.46 -25.07
C ASN A 431 5.50 -17.85 -25.34
N GLY A 432 5.42 -18.76 -24.36
CA GLY A 432 6.19 -19.99 -24.37
C GLY A 432 7.68 -19.71 -24.23
N ALA A 433 8.48 -20.15 -25.20
CA ALA A 433 9.94 -20.06 -25.26
C ALA A 433 10.69 -20.95 -24.26
N ALA A 434 10.04 -21.96 -23.67
CA ALA A 434 10.76 -23.00 -22.94
C ALA A 434 11.54 -23.86 -23.93
N ILE A 435 12.76 -24.25 -23.57
CA ILE A 435 13.70 -24.94 -24.47
C ILE A 435 14.37 -26.13 -23.79
N ALA A 436 14.44 -27.25 -24.51
CA ALA A 436 15.09 -28.46 -24.01
C ALA A 436 15.65 -29.29 -25.17
N PHE A 437 16.79 -29.94 -24.96
CA PHE A 437 17.35 -30.89 -25.92
C PHE A 437 16.82 -32.30 -25.66
N GLY A 438 16.29 -32.96 -26.69
CA GLY A 438 15.97 -34.38 -26.65
C GLY A 438 17.21 -35.26 -26.54
N ASN A 439 17.00 -36.55 -26.26
CA ASN A 439 18.11 -37.53 -26.27
C ASN A 439 18.65 -37.80 -27.68
N ASP A 440 17.87 -37.43 -28.70
CA ASP A 440 18.26 -37.49 -30.11
C ASP A 440 19.14 -36.30 -30.55
N GLY A 441 19.44 -35.36 -29.64
CA GLY A 441 20.24 -34.17 -29.93
C GLY A 441 19.47 -33.02 -30.59
N THR A 442 18.17 -33.16 -30.83
CA THR A 442 17.34 -32.09 -31.41
C THR A 442 16.83 -31.12 -30.34
N LEU A 443 16.57 -29.88 -30.74
CA LEU A 443 16.06 -28.83 -29.87
C LEU A 443 14.54 -28.78 -29.93
N PHE A 444 13.90 -28.88 -28.77
CA PHE A 444 12.48 -28.65 -28.58
C PHE A 444 12.24 -27.24 -28.08
N VAL A 445 11.17 -26.60 -28.57
CA VAL A 445 10.79 -25.22 -28.22
C VAL A 445 9.30 -25.15 -27.99
N THR A 446 8.85 -24.54 -26.89
CA THR A 446 7.42 -24.27 -26.68
C THR A 446 7.00 -22.92 -27.27
N SER A 447 5.77 -22.83 -27.73
CA SER A 447 5.12 -21.57 -28.11
C SER A 447 3.68 -21.58 -27.60
N GLY A 448 3.25 -20.51 -26.95
CA GLY A 448 1.84 -20.37 -26.58
C GLY A 448 1.01 -19.72 -27.69
N ASP A 449 -0.24 -19.38 -27.40
CA ASP A 449 -1.18 -18.82 -28.38
C ASP A 449 -0.87 -17.38 -28.82
N GLY A 450 0.13 -16.73 -28.22
CA GLY A 450 0.60 -15.42 -28.63
C GLY A 450 -0.28 -14.25 -28.14
N THR A 451 -1.29 -14.52 -27.32
CA THR A 451 -2.23 -13.53 -26.77
C THR A 451 -2.14 -13.48 -25.25
N SER A 452 -2.72 -12.46 -24.62
CA SER A 452 -2.77 -12.36 -23.15
C SER A 452 -4.09 -12.87 -22.55
N ASP A 453 -4.95 -13.49 -23.35
CA ASP A 453 -6.31 -13.89 -22.96
C ASP A 453 -6.69 -15.19 -23.67
N SER A 454 -7.99 -15.49 -23.76
CA SER A 454 -8.62 -16.74 -24.20
C SER A 454 -8.47 -17.04 -25.70
N ASP A 455 -7.24 -16.97 -26.21
CA ASP A 455 -6.86 -17.21 -27.60
C ASP A 455 -7.69 -16.36 -28.58
N THR A 456 -7.56 -15.04 -28.47
CA THR A 456 -8.32 -14.08 -29.31
C THR A 456 -7.99 -14.21 -30.79
N ASN A 457 -6.83 -14.79 -31.12
CA ASN A 457 -6.39 -15.03 -32.48
C ASN A 457 -6.85 -16.40 -33.03
N LEU A 458 -7.52 -17.21 -32.20
CA LEU A 458 -8.06 -18.54 -32.54
C LEU A 458 -6.99 -19.48 -33.11
N VAL A 459 -5.77 -19.44 -32.58
CA VAL A 459 -4.61 -20.18 -33.11
C VAL A 459 -4.40 -21.54 -32.46
N GLY A 460 -5.03 -21.81 -31.31
CA GLY A 460 -4.81 -23.03 -30.53
C GLY A 460 -4.97 -24.32 -31.35
N GLN A 461 -5.98 -24.35 -32.23
CA GLN A 461 -6.29 -25.48 -33.10
C GLN A 461 -5.85 -25.31 -34.55
N VAL A 462 -5.12 -24.24 -34.89
CA VAL A 462 -4.68 -23.94 -36.26
C VAL A 462 -3.33 -24.60 -36.55
N PRO A 463 -3.25 -25.52 -37.54
CA PRO A 463 -2.01 -26.25 -37.84
C PRO A 463 -0.89 -25.43 -38.49
N GLY A 464 -1.25 -24.42 -39.29
CA GLY A 464 -0.32 -23.69 -40.17
C GLY A 464 0.50 -22.58 -39.50
N THR A 465 0.40 -22.42 -38.18
CA THR A 465 1.13 -21.41 -37.39
C THR A 465 2.17 -22.05 -36.46
N LEU A 466 3.20 -21.29 -36.10
CA LEU A 466 4.18 -21.68 -35.07
C LEU A 466 3.63 -21.51 -33.64
N LEU A 467 2.48 -20.85 -33.44
CA LEU A 467 1.85 -20.60 -32.15
C LEU A 467 1.09 -21.81 -31.60
N ALA A 468 0.97 -21.91 -30.28
CA ALA A 468 0.27 -22.97 -29.55
C ALA A 468 0.86 -24.38 -29.80
N LYS A 469 2.20 -24.48 -29.81
CA LYS A 469 2.94 -25.69 -30.18
C LYS A 469 3.98 -26.13 -29.15
N VAL A 470 4.34 -27.40 -29.26
CA VAL A 470 5.69 -27.87 -29.00
C VAL A 470 6.33 -28.11 -30.36
N LEU A 471 7.44 -27.44 -30.63
CA LEU A 471 8.22 -27.50 -31.87
C LEU A 471 9.44 -28.40 -31.65
N ARG A 472 9.92 -29.05 -32.72
CA ARG A 472 11.17 -29.83 -32.73
C ARG A 472 11.98 -29.48 -33.99
N ILE A 473 13.22 -29.02 -33.79
CA ILE A 473 14.14 -28.57 -34.83
C ILE A 473 15.56 -29.14 -34.61
N ASP A 474 16.30 -29.31 -35.70
CA ASP A 474 17.71 -29.73 -35.68
C ASP A 474 18.62 -28.50 -35.90
N VAL A 475 19.37 -28.15 -34.87
CA VAL A 475 20.28 -26.98 -34.87
C VAL A 475 21.72 -27.34 -35.25
N ASP A 476 22.05 -28.64 -35.33
CA ASP A 476 23.37 -29.13 -35.73
C ASP A 476 23.50 -29.24 -37.26
N HIS A 477 22.38 -29.41 -37.97
CA HIS A 477 22.37 -29.63 -39.43
C HIS A 477 21.43 -28.66 -40.17
N PRO A 478 21.71 -27.35 -40.18
CA PRO A 478 20.79 -26.35 -40.74
C PRO A 478 20.54 -26.50 -42.25
N GLU A 479 19.32 -26.21 -42.68
CA GLU A 479 18.97 -26.07 -44.10
C GLU A 479 19.57 -24.78 -44.70
N PRO A 480 19.85 -24.74 -46.02
CA PRO A 480 20.30 -23.51 -46.68
C PRO A 480 19.38 -22.32 -46.40
N GLY A 481 19.94 -21.23 -45.87
CA GLY A 481 19.19 -20.00 -45.55
C GLY A 481 18.47 -20.00 -44.19
N LYS A 482 18.58 -21.07 -43.39
CA LYS A 482 18.08 -21.15 -42.02
C LYS A 482 19.20 -21.44 -41.03
N GLN A 483 18.93 -21.26 -39.75
CA GLN A 483 19.83 -21.64 -38.64
C GLN A 483 19.44 -23.00 -38.01
N TYR A 484 18.50 -23.73 -38.64
CA TYR A 484 18.06 -25.06 -38.25
C TYR A 484 17.52 -25.81 -39.48
N ALA A 485 17.32 -27.12 -39.33
CA ALA A 485 16.54 -27.97 -40.24
C ALA A 485 15.36 -28.59 -39.51
N VAL A 486 14.37 -29.08 -40.26
CA VAL A 486 13.27 -29.86 -39.68
C VAL A 486 13.63 -31.35 -39.72
N PRO A 487 13.61 -32.08 -38.59
CA PRO A 487 13.81 -33.52 -38.59
C PRO A 487 12.81 -34.25 -39.50
N LYS A 488 13.30 -35.15 -40.35
CA LYS A 488 12.48 -35.88 -41.34
C LYS A 488 11.44 -36.80 -40.71
N ASP A 489 11.58 -37.13 -39.43
CA ASP A 489 10.66 -37.95 -38.66
C ASP A 489 9.67 -37.11 -37.82
N ASN A 490 9.63 -35.78 -37.96
CA ASN A 490 8.56 -34.99 -37.35
C ASN A 490 7.17 -35.48 -37.81
N PRO A 491 6.13 -35.42 -36.96
CA PRO A 491 4.83 -36.04 -37.25
C PRO A 491 4.11 -35.45 -38.47
N TYR A 492 4.43 -34.22 -38.87
CA TYR A 492 3.65 -33.48 -39.87
C TYR A 492 4.44 -33.00 -41.08
N VAL A 493 5.67 -33.49 -41.31
CA VAL A 493 6.50 -33.06 -42.47
C VAL A 493 5.82 -33.33 -43.83
N ASN A 494 4.96 -34.34 -43.91
CA ASN A 494 4.22 -34.71 -45.12
C ASN A 494 2.76 -34.17 -45.13
N ARG A 495 2.44 -33.21 -44.26
CA ARG A 495 1.11 -32.61 -44.10
C ARG A 495 1.21 -31.11 -44.39
N PRO A 496 0.96 -30.65 -45.62
CA PRO A 496 1.22 -29.27 -46.03
C PRO A 496 0.40 -28.22 -45.25
N GLU A 497 -0.70 -28.62 -44.61
CA GLU A 497 -1.50 -27.77 -43.74
C GLU A 497 -0.82 -27.45 -42.41
N PHE A 498 0.16 -28.26 -41.97
CA PHE A 498 0.91 -28.07 -40.74
C PHE A 498 2.24 -27.36 -40.98
N ARG A 499 2.67 -26.59 -39.96
CA ARG A 499 4.08 -26.23 -39.85
C ARG A 499 4.93 -27.49 -39.64
N PRO A 500 5.95 -27.75 -40.48
CA PRO A 500 6.74 -28.98 -40.40
C PRO A 500 7.55 -29.07 -39.09
N GLU A 501 7.81 -27.94 -38.43
CA GLU A 501 8.44 -27.87 -37.10
C GLU A 501 7.58 -28.48 -35.97
N THR A 502 6.27 -28.67 -36.20
CA THR A 502 5.32 -29.09 -35.17
C THR A 502 5.59 -30.51 -34.67
N TRP A 503 5.79 -30.65 -33.35
CA TRP A 503 5.82 -31.94 -32.65
C TRP A 503 4.47 -32.26 -31.99
N ALA A 504 3.86 -31.28 -31.33
CA ALA A 504 2.51 -31.33 -30.76
C ALA A 504 1.87 -29.93 -30.82
N TYR A 505 0.54 -29.85 -30.72
CA TYR A 505 -0.21 -28.58 -30.75
C TYR A 505 -1.38 -28.55 -29.77
N GLY A 506 -2.08 -27.41 -29.71
CA GLY A 506 -3.17 -27.20 -28.75
C GLY A 506 -2.67 -26.74 -27.38
N MET A 507 -1.57 -25.99 -27.35
CA MET A 507 -1.02 -25.39 -26.12
C MET A 507 -1.55 -23.98 -25.90
N ARG A 508 -1.80 -23.60 -24.64
CA ARG A 508 -2.16 -22.22 -24.26
C ARG A 508 -0.93 -21.40 -23.93
N ASN A 509 -0.36 -21.65 -22.75
CA ASN A 509 0.78 -20.92 -22.20
C ASN A 509 1.78 -21.91 -21.56
N PRO A 510 2.54 -22.66 -22.39
CA PRO A 510 3.50 -23.66 -21.93
C PRO A 510 4.77 -23.01 -21.34
N TRP A 511 4.91 -22.99 -20.01
CA TRP A 511 5.92 -22.18 -19.29
C TRP A 511 7.28 -22.85 -19.07
N ARG A 512 7.32 -24.10 -18.57
CA ARG A 512 8.56 -24.90 -18.43
C ARG A 512 8.44 -26.21 -19.15
N MET A 513 9.57 -26.64 -19.69
CA MET A 513 9.71 -27.91 -20.39
C MET A 513 10.95 -28.62 -19.86
N THR A 514 10.85 -29.94 -19.67
CA THR A 514 11.98 -30.76 -19.23
C THR A 514 12.00 -32.07 -20.00
N PHE A 515 13.21 -32.54 -20.27
CA PHE A 515 13.44 -33.80 -20.93
C PHE A 515 14.20 -34.72 -19.96
N ASP A 516 13.58 -35.83 -19.57
CA ASP A 516 14.26 -36.79 -18.72
C ASP A 516 15.19 -37.69 -19.54
N ARG A 517 16.48 -37.64 -19.22
CA ARG A 517 17.53 -38.35 -19.97
C ARG A 517 17.43 -39.87 -19.87
N ILE A 518 16.83 -40.41 -18.80
CA ILE A 518 16.77 -41.85 -18.56
C ILE A 518 15.54 -42.47 -19.21
N SER A 519 14.34 -41.94 -18.96
CA SER A 519 13.08 -42.47 -19.49
C SER A 519 12.71 -41.90 -20.85
N ASN A 520 13.47 -40.91 -21.36
CA ASN A 520 13.20 -40.23 -22.63
C ASN A 520 11.80 -39.55 -22.67
N GLN A 521 11.31 -39.14 -21.50
CA GLN A 521 10.00 -38.50 -21.36
C GLN A 521 10.13 -36.98 -21.46
N LEU A 522 9.25 -36.36 -22.25
CA LEU A 522 9.14 -34.91 -22.38
C LEU A 522 7.96 -34.40 -21.55
N TRP A 523 8.22 -33.56 -20.56
CA TRP A 523 7.18 -32.96 -19.72
C TRP A 523 7.06 -31.47 -19.98
N VAL A 524 5.83 -30.98 -20.07
CA VAL A 524 5.52 -29.55 -20.23
C VAL A 524 4.48 -29.13 -19.21
N GLY A 525 4.80 -28.09 -18.44
CA GLY A 525 3.82 -27.39 -17.60
C GLY A 525 3.10 -26.33 -18.40
N GLN A 526 1.78 -26.22 -18.23
CA GLN A 526 0.93 -25.30 -18.95
C GLN A 526 -0.03 -24.58 -18.01
N ASN A 527 -0.02 -23.25 -18.12
CA ASN A 527 -0.94 -22.41 -17.36
C ASN A 527 -2.35 -22.42 -17.96
N GLY A 528 -3.34 -22.60 -17.07
CA GLY A 528 -4.78 -22.50 -17.34
C GLY A 528 -5.26 -21.08 -17.61
N GLN A 529 -6.48 -20.95 -18.14
CA GLN A 529 -7.20 -19.69 -18.35
C GLN A 529 -8.19 -19.39 -17.22
N ASP A 530 -9.15 -20.29 -16.97
CA ASP A 530 -10.34 -20.01 -16.16
C ASP A 530 -10.40 -20.90 -14.92
N MET A 531 -10.40 -22.22 -15.07
CA MET A 531 -10.67 -23.13 -13.95
C MET A 531 -9.63 -24.24 -13.76
N TRP A 532 -8.78 -24.52 -14.76
CA TRP A 532 -7.93 -25.71 -14.73
C TRP A 532 -6.48 -25.41 -15.13
N GLU A 533 -5.54 -25.89 -14.32
CA GLU A 533 -4.10 -25.95 -14.59
C GLU A 533 -3.69 -27.33 -15.10
N GLN A 534 -2.69 -27.44 -15.98
CA GLN A 534 -2.30 -28.74 -16.57
C GLN A 534 -0.79 -29.00 -16.66
N ALA A 535 -0.39 -30.26 -16.54
CA ALA A 535 0.89 -30.74 -17.04
C ALA A 535 0.71 -31.93 -17.98
N TYR A 536 1.53 -31.96 -19.03
CA TYR A 536 1.47 -32.96 -20.10
C TYR A 536 2.76 -33.77 -20.18
N LEU A 537 2.62 -35.09 -20.21
CA LEU A 537 3.62 -35.97 -20.80
C LEU A 537 3.46 -35.90 -22.32
N VAL A 538 4.32 -35.13 -22.98
CA VAL A 538 4.14 -34.78 -24.38
C VAL A 538 4.51 -35.94 -25.30
N THR A 539 3.55 -36.35 -26.14
CA THR A 539 3.75 -37.39 -27.16
C THR A 539 3.74 -36.82 -28.58
N LYS A 540 4.35 -37.59 -29.51
CA LYS A 540 4.47 -37.24 -30.92
C LYS A 540 3.10 -37.11 -31.59
N GLY A 541 2.82 -35.95 -32.19
CA GLY A 541 1.60 -35.68 -32.95
C GLY A 541 0.35 -35.44 -32.09
N ALA A 542 0.53 -35.15 -30.80
CA ALA A 542 -0.58 -34.89 -29.88
C ALA A 542 -1.27 -33.54 -30.14
N ASN A 543 -2.58 -33.52 -29.91
CA ASN A 543 -3.41 -32.32 -29.83
C ASN A 543 -3.97 -32.18 -28.41
N TYR A 544 -3.63 -31.11 -27.70
CA TYR A 544 -4.10 -30.86 -26.32
C TYR A 544 -5.33 -29.96 -26.23
N GLY A 545 -5.95 -29.67 -27.37
CA GLY A 545 -7.32 -29.18 -27.45
C GLY A 545 -7.54 -27.70 -27.19
N TRP A 546 -6.55 -26.95 -26.69
CA TRP A 546 -6.68 -25.50 -26.59
C TRP A 546 -6.97 -24.90 -27.98
N SER A 547 -7.96 -24.04 -28.16
CA SER A 547 -8.87 -23.42 -27.19
C SER A 547 -10.31 -23.93 -27.26
N VAL A 548 -10.52 -25.15 -27.77
CA VAL A 548 -11.82 -25.87 -27.72
C VAL A 548 -12.05 -26.46 -26.32
N THR A 549 -10.97 -26.96 -25.70
CA THR A 549 -10.96 -27.47 -24.33
C THR A 549 -9.92 -26.74 -23.48
N GLU A 550 -10.17 -26.70 -22.18
CA GLU A 550 -9.22 -26.33 -21.14
C GLU A 550 -8.98 -27.58 -20.27
N GLY A 551 -7.78 -28.17 -20.36
CA GLY A 551 -7.52 -29.49 -19.79
C GLY A 551 -8.48 -30.54 -20.35
N GLY A 552 -9.08 -31.35 -19.47
CA GLY A 552 -10.09 -32.34 -19.84
C GLY A 552 -11.50 -31.77 -20.10
N HIS A 553 -11.71 -30.45 -20.00
CA HIS A 553 -13.03 -29.84 -19.89
C HIS A 553 -13.40 -28.97 -21.10
N PRO A 554 -14.69 -28.88 -21.48
CA PRO A 554 -15.15 -27.94 -22.49
C PRO A 554 -14.81 -26.49 -22.10
N PHE A 555 -14.28 -25.72 -23.05
CA PHE A 555 -14.02 -24.29 -22.89
C PHE A 555 -14.86 -23.49 -23.90
N TYR A 556 -14.45 -23.48 -25.17
CA TYR A 556 -15.25 -22.97 -26.29
C TYR A 556 -15.53 -24.09 -27.29
N PRO A 557 -16.49 -24.99 -26.99
CA PRO A 557 -16.79 -26.16 -27.83
C PRO A 557 -17.25 -25.82 -29.25
N GLU A 558 -17.69 -24.59 -29.48
CA GLU A 558 -18.10 -24.06 -30.78
C GLU A 558 -16.91 -23.67 -31.69
N ARG A 559 -15.69 -23.52 -31.14
CA ARG A 559 -14.50 -23.26 -31.95
C ARG A 559 -14.17 -24.47 -32.81
N LYS A 560 -13.62 -24.21 -34.00
CA LYS A 560 -13.23 -25.28 -34.93
C LYS A 560 -12.08 -26.09 -34.35
N ALA A 561 -12.34 -27.37 -34.06
CA ALA A 561 -11.31 -28.31 -33.65
C ALA A 561 -10.29 -28.59 -34.78
N GLY A 562 -9.05 -28.89 -34.38
CA GLY A 562 -7.99 -29.27 -35.29
C GLY A 562 -8.24 -30.65 -35.94
N PRO A 563 -7.43 -31.04 -36.93
CA PRO A 563 -7.68 -32.23 -37.74
C PRO A 563 -7.35 -33.56 -37.05
N THR A 564 -6.89 -33.54 -35.79
CA THR A 564 -6.54 -34.75 -35.02
C THR A 564 -7.25 -34.79 -33.65
N PRO A 565 -7.50 -35.99 -33.08
CA PRO A 565 -8.22 -36.13 -31.81
C PRO A 565 -7.57 -35.39 -30.64
N ILE A 566 -8.39 -34.76 -29.80
CA ILE A 566 -7.94 -34.07 -28.57
C ILE A 566 -7.62 -35.10 -27.49
N LEU A 567 -6.45 -34.96 -26.87
CA LEU A 567 -5.99 -35.78 -25.74
C LEU A 567 -6.20 -35.06 -24.42
N LYS A 568 -6.49 -35.84 -23.37
CA LYS A 568 -6.60 -35.35 -21.99
C LYS A 568 -5.22 -35.01 -21.41
N PRO A 569 -5.15 -34.07 -20.46
CA PRO A 569 -3.92 -33.82 -19.72
C PRO A 569 -3.48 -35.03 -18.90
N THR A 570 -2.19 -35.13 -18.64
CA THR A 570 -1.63 -36.17 -17.76
C THR A 570 -1.89 -35.84 -16.30
N ILE A 571 -1.85 -34.54 -15.96
CA ILE A 571 -2.16 -33.98 -14.65
C ILE A 571 -3.05 -32.76 -14.87
N GLU A 572 -4.12 -32.64 -14.10
CA GLU A 572 -4.92 -31.42 -14.02
C GLU A 572 -5.24 -31.06 -12.58
N HIS A 573 -5.30 -29.76 -12.29
CA HIS A 573 -5.71 -29.21 -10.99
C HIS A 573 -6.75 -28.12 -11.18
N HIS A 574 -7.70 -28.03 -10.28
CA HIS A 574 -8.69 -26.96 -10.28
C HIS A 574 -8.11 -25.67 -9.67
N HIS A 575 -8.57 -24.49 -10.12
CA HIS A 575 -8.15 -23.17 -9.63
C HIS A 575 -8.45 -22.89 -8.15
N SER A 576 -9.31 -23.71 -7.55
CA SER A 576 -9.48 -23.72 -6.10
C SER A 576 -8.26 -24.29 -5.37
N ASP A 577 -7.33 -25.00 -6.02
CA ASP A 577 -6.14 -25.62 -5.39
C ASP A 577 -4.80 -25.15 -6.04
N PHE A 578 -4.79 -24.92 -7.35
CA PHE A 578 -3.60 -24.55 -8.15
C PHE A 578 -3.99 -23.52 -9.21
N ARG A 579 -3.23 -22.44 -9.43
CA ARG A 579 -3.67 -21.28 -10.24
C ARG A 579 -2.71 -20.79 -11.30
N SER A 580 -1.49 -21.28 -11.29
CA SER A 580 -0.43 -20.90 -12.21
C SER A 580 0.67 -21.96 -12.16
N LEU A 581 0.37 -23.14 -12.72
CA LEU A 581 1.28 -24.28 -12.74
C LEU A 581 2.51 -23.93 -13.57
N THR A 582 3.68 -24.02 -12.97
CA THR A 582 4.92 -23.64 -13.64
C THR A 582 5.60 -24.78 -14.36
N GLY A 583 5.19 -26.02 -14.14
CA GLY A 583 5.92 -27.20 -14.58
C GLY A 583 7.10 -27.51 -13.66
N GLY A 584 7.99 -28.40 -14.10
CA GLY A 584 8.92 -29.05 -13.18
C GLY A 584 10.03 -29.87 -13.84
N VAL A 585 10.66 -30.73 -13.04
CA VAL A 585 11.76 -31.63 -13.43
C VAL A 585 11.51 -33.06 -12.96
N VAL A 586 12.05 -34.04 -13.68
CA VAL A 586 12.07 -35.43 -13.18
C VAL A 586 13.25 -35.58 -12.22
N TYR A 587 12.99 -35.93 -10.96
CA TYR A 587 14.03 -36.04 -9.95
C TYR A 587 14.92 -37.28 -10.18
N ARG A 588 16.24 -37.06 -10.22
CA ARG A 588 17.26 -38.09 -10.46
C ARG A 588 18.38 -38.10 -9.41
N GLY A 589 18.24 -37.32 -8.34
CA GLY A 589 19.17 -37.29 -7.22
C GLY A 589 19.10 -38.54 -6.36
N SER A 590 20.03 -38.68 -5.44
CA SER A 590 20.16 -39.84 -4.55
C SER A 590 19.61 -39.59 -3.14
N LYS A 591 19.44 -38.32 -2.76
CA LYS A 591 19.00 -37.92 -1.42
C LYS A 591 17.57 -38.37 -1.08
N TYR A 592 16.69 -38.47 -2.09
CA TYR A 592 15.28 -38.86 -1.92
C TYR A 592 14.92 -40.07 -2.78
N PRO A 593 15.25 -41.30 -2.36
CA PRO A 593 15.01 -42.52 -3.14
C PRO A 593 13.56 -42.67 -3.63
N ASP A 594 12.57 -42.33 -2.81
CA ASP A 594 11.15 -42.44 -3.14
C ASP A 594 10.69 -41.47 -4.26
N LEU A 595 11.43 -40.37 -4.45
CA LEU A 595 11.14 -39.38 -5.49
C LEU A 595 11.87 -39.69 -6.81
N VAL A 596 12.78 -40.68 -6.85
CA VAL A 596 13.53 -41.00 -8.07
C VAL A 596 12.57 -41.40 -9.19
N GLY A 597 12.69 -40.68 -10.32
CA GLY A 597 11.83 -40.83 -11.49
C GLY A 597 10.46 -40.17 -11.37
N ALA A 598 10.18 -39.43 -10.30
CA ALA A 598 8.96 -38.63 -10.19
C ALA A 598 9.16 -37.25 -10.84
N TYR A 599 8.16 -36.78 -11.56
CA TYR A 599 8.04 -35.42 -12.03
C TYR A 599 7.60 -34.53 -10.86
N ILE A 600 8.48 -33.61 -10.46
CA ILE A 600 8.29 -32.67 -9.35
C ILE A 600 8.01 -31.29 -9.93
N TYR A 601 6.86 -30.72 -9.60
CA TYR A 601 6.36 -29.45 -10.16
C TYR A 601 5.65 -28.62 -9.10
N GLY A 602 5.29 -27.39 -9.45
CA GLY A 602 4.73 -26.43 -8.49
C GLY A 602 3.89 -25.32 -9.12
N ASP A 603 3.38 -24.46 -8.24
CA ASP A 603 2.50 -23.34 -8.56
C ASP A 603 3.13 -22.00 -8.18
N TYR A 604 3.05 -21.01 -9.08
CA TYR A 604 3.57 -19.66 -8.79
C TYR A 604 2.70 -18.90 -7.77
N SER A 605 1.38 -19.08 -7.81
CA SER A 605 0.43 -18.31 -7.03
C SER A 605 0.26 -18.86 -5.62
N THR A 606 0.12 -20.18 -5.48
CA THR A 606 -0.11 -20.87 -4.21
C THR A 606 1.17 -21.34 -3.54
N GLY A 607 2.25 -21.57 -4.30
CA GLY A 607 3.51 -22.09 -3.77
C GLY A 607 3.50 -23.59 -3.45
N LYS A 608 2.40 -24.30 -3.76
CA LYS A 608 2.30 -25.74 -3.57
C LYS A 608 3.28 -26.49 -4.48
N ILE A 609 3.84 -27.58 -3.95
CA ILE A 609 4.78 -28.47 -4.62
C ILE A 609 4.19 -29.87 -4.64
N TRP A 610 4.13 -30.47 -5.82
CA TRP A 610 3.57 -31.80 -6.05
C TRP A 610 4.57 -32.71 -6.72
N GLY A 611 4.37 -34.00 -6.53
CA GLY A 611 5.09 -35.06 -7.23
C GLY A 611 4.12 -36.00 -7.93
N MET A 612 4.52 -36.49 -9.09
CA MET A 612 3.84 -37.57 -9.79
C MET A 612 4.85 -38.57 -10.34
N LYS A 613 4.60 -39.87 -10.22
CA LYS A 613 5.40 -40.92 -10.86
C LYS A 613 4.58 -41.61 -11.93
N HIS A 614 5.18 -41.83 -13.10
CA HIS A 614 4.51 -42.38 -14.29
C HIS A 614 5.45 -43.37 -14.98
N ASP A 615 4.94 -44.53 -15.41
CA ASP A 615 5.73 -45.60 -16.03
C ASP A 615 5.85 -45.47 -17.56
N GLY A 616 5.10 -44.54 -18.16
CA GLY A 616 5.02 -44.32 -19.60
C GLY A 616 3.65 -44.67 -20.18
N THR A 617 2.82 -45.41 -19.44
CA THR A 617 1.44 -45.74 -19.82
C THR A 617 0.41 -45.20 -18.84
N GLN A 618 0.74 -45.14 -17.54
CA GLN A 618 -0.18 -44.69 -16.50
C GLN A 618 0.54 -43.97 -15.34
N VAL A 619 -0.25 -43.19 -14.59
CA VAL A 619 0.18 -42.59 -13.33
C VAL A 619 0.25 -43.67 -12.25
N ILE A 620 1.42 -43.82 -11.62
CA ILE A 620 1.65 -44.74 -10.49
C ILE A 620 1.20 -44.10 -9.18
N TRP A 621 1.57 -42.84 -8.96
CA TRP A 621 1.11 -42.05 -7.83
C TRP A 621 1.21 -40.56 -8.15
N HIS A 622 0.37 -39.77 -7.50
CA HIS A 622 0.30 -38.31 -7.62
C HIS A 622 -0.11 -37.75 -6.25
N ARG A 623 0.74 -36.91 -5.64
CA ARG A 623 0.51 -36.38 -4.29
C ARG A 623 1.20 -35.04 -4.04
N GLU A 624 0.64 -34.26 -3.11
CA GLU A 624 1.29 -33.07 -2.59
C GLU A 624 2.55 -33.46 -1.79
N LEU A 625 3.63 -32.70 -1.98
CA LEU A 625 4.89 -32.88 -1.25
C LEU A 625 5.07 -31.81 -0.19
N PHE A 626 4.68 -30.57 -0.49
CA PHE A 626 4.74 -29.45 0.45
C PHE A 626 3.86 -28.28 0.00
N ASP A 627 3.17 -27.64 0.94
CA ASP A 627 2.48 -26.37 0.75
C ASP A 627 3.40 -25.22 1.22
N SER A 628 4.07 -24.55 0.28
CA SER A 628 5.10 -23.57 0.58
C SER A 628 4.61 -22.14 0.33
N THR A 629 5.36 -21.16 0.82
CA THR A 629 5.11 -19.74 0.57
C THR A 629 5.91 -19.19 -0.63
N LEU A 630 6.59 -20.05 -1.40
CA LEU A 630 7.52 -19.63 -2.45
C LEU A 630 6.76 -19.15 -3.70
N GLN A 631 7.33 -18.16 -4.41
CA GLN A 631 6.85 -17.76 -5.73
C GLN A 631 7.57 -18.60 -6.80
N ILE A 632 7.10 -19.83 -6.98
CA ILE A 632 7.79 -20.83 -7.78
C ILE A 632 7.68 -20.49 -9.26
N THR A 633 8.79 -20.26 -9.95
CA THR A 633 8.82 -20.10 -11.43
C THR A 633 9.40 -21.30 -12.15
N GLY A 634 9.93 -22.28 -11.42
CA GLY A 634 10.52 -23.47 -12.00
C GLY A 634 11.39 -24.25 -11.02
N PHE A 635 11.83 -25.41 -11.49
CA PHE A 635 12.67 -26.35 -10.78
C PHE A 635 13.88 -26.68 -11.65
N SER A 636 14.98 -27.04 -11.00
CA SER A 636 16.24 -27.37 -11.67
C SER A 636 16.93 -28.49 -10.92
N LEU A 637 17.88 -29.14 -11.59
CA LEU A 637 18.76 -30.12 -10.98
C LEU A 637 20.18 -29.55 -10.93
N ASP A 638 20.89 -29.80 -9.83
CA ASP A 638 22.33 -29.53 -9.75
C ASP A 638 23.16 -30.62 -10.46
N ALA A 639 24.49 -30.50 -10.41
CA ALA A 639 25.41 -31.48 -11.02
C ALA A 639 25.26 -32.92 -10.50
N ARG A 640 24.66 -33.09 -9.32
CA ARG A 640 24.43 -34.37 -8.62
C ARG A 640 23.03 -34.92 -8.88
N GLY A 641 22.20 -34.20 -9.64
CA GLY A 641 20.79 -34.53 -9.85
C GLY A 641 19.88 -34.11 -8.68
N GLU A 642 20.37 -33.34 -7.72
CA GLU A 642 19.59 -32.90 -6.56
C GLU A 642 18.70 -31.70 -6.90
N LEU A 643 17.54 -31.65 -6.24
CA LEU A 643 16.47 -30.71 -6.56
C LEU A 643 16.79 -29.29 -6.07
N LEU A 644 16.63 -28.33 -6.96
CA LEU A 644 16.58 -26.90 -6.68
C LEU A 644 15.23 -26.31 -7.11
N ILE A 645 14.69 -25.42 -6.28
CA ILE A 645 13.39 -24.76 -6.45
C ILE A 645 13.66 -23.27 -6.49
N ASN A 646 13.17 -22.59 -7.53
CA ASN A 646 13.36 -21.16 -7.68
C ASN A 646 12.25 -20.36 -7.00
N ASP A 647 12.60 -19.26 -6.34
CA ASP A 647 11.66 -18.35 -5.67
C ASP A 647 11.83 -16.92 -6.17
N HIS A 648 10.83 -16.42 -6.90
CA HIS A 648 10.83 -15.19 -7.69
C HIS A 648 10.60 -13.90 -6.88
N ARG A 649 10.74 -13.92 -5.56
CA ARG A 649 10.58 -12.70 -4.74
C ARG A 649 11.69 -11.67 -5.01
N GLY A 650 11.38 -10.39 -4.80
CA GLY A 650 12.32 -9.28 -4.87
C GLY A 650 12.70 -8.70 -3.50
N GLY A 651 13.45 -7.60 -3.50
CA GLY A 651 13.97 -6.97 -2.29
C GLY A 651 15.02 -7.83 -1.57
N GLY A 652 15.77 -8.64 -2.31
CA GLY A 652 16.73 -9.62 -1.77
C GLY A 652 16.11 -10.87 -1.16
N GLN A 653 14.79 -11.02 -1.20
CA GLN A 653 14.07 -12.16 -0.60
C GLN A 653 13.94 -13.38 -1.52
N GLY A 654 14.20 -13.23 -2.82
CA GLY A 654 14.21 -14.35 -3.76
C GLY A 654 15.32 -15.34 -3.45
N GLY A 655 15.37 -16.47 -4.14
CA GLY A 655 16.49 -17.40 -4.03
C GLY A 655 16.17 -18.81 -4.44
N PHE A 656 17.01 -19.75 -3.97
CA PHE A 656 16.92 -21.15 -4.35
C PHE A 656 16.80 -22.05 -3.12
N TYR A 657 15.89 -22.99 -3.21
CA TYR A 657 15.51 -23.90 -2.13
C TYR A 657 15.64 -25.36 -2.58
N THR A 658 15.66 -26.28 -1.62
CA THR A 658 15.50 -27.71 -1.86
C THR A 658 14.42 -28.25 -0.94
N LEU A 659 13.92 -29.46 -1.20
CA LEU A 659 13.09 -30.18 -0.23
C LEU A 659 13.98 -30.82 0.83
N VAL A 660 13.49 -30.94 2.06
CA VAL A 660 14.05 -31.81 3.11
C VAL A 660 12.92 -32.53 3.84
N PRO A 661 13.11 -33.79 4.28
CA PRO A 661 12.06 -34.54 4.95
C PRO A 661 11.65 -33.85 6.24
N THR A 662 10.35 -33.86 6.50
CA THR A 662 9.82 -33.35 7.77
C THR A 662 10.15 -34.35 8.89
N PRO A 663 10.70 -33.91 10.04
CA PRO A 663 10.98 -34.77 11.19
C PRO A 663 9.71 -35.50 11.64
N LYS A 664 9.85 -36.79 11.96
CA LYS A 664 8.71 -37.65 12.35
C LYS A 664 8.20 -37.34 13.77
N ASP A 665 8.97 -36.63 14.56
CA ASP A 665 8.78 -36.33 15.98
C ASP A 665 8.32 -34.88 16.23
N LEU A 666 7.71 -34.23 15.24
CA LEU A 666 7.11 -32.91 15.44
C LEU A 666 5.98 -32.99 16.50
N PRO A 667 5.90 -32.01 17.41
CA PRO A 667 4.77 -31.88 18.32
C PRO A 667 3.45 -31.87 17.55
N ALA A 668 2.41 -32.47 18.13
CA ALA A 668 1.07 -32.36 17.57
C ALA A 668 0.68 -30.88 17.45
N SER A 669 0.01 -30.54 16.35
CA SER A 669 -0.48 -29.19 16.16
C SER A 669 -1.43 -28.80 17.30
N THR A 670 -1.19 -27.62 17.88
CA THR A 670 -2.07 -27.01 18.88
C THR A 670 -3.10 -26.08 18.25
N PHE A 671 -3.25 -26.12 16.92
CA PHE A 671 -4.21 -25.27 16.22
C PHE A 671 -5.63 -25.61 16.69
N PRO A 672 -6.46 -24.61 17.04
CA PRO A 672 -7.79 -24.83 17.60
C PRO A 672 -8.70 -25.52 16.59
N LYS A 673 -9.33 -26.62 17.01
CA LYS A 673 -10.35 -27.32 16.19
C LYS A 673 -11.75 -26.85 16.55
N LYS A 674 -11.92 -26.28 17.74
CA LYS A 674 -13.13 -25.58 18.16
C LYS A 674 -12.87 -24.09 18.32
N LEU A 675 -13.90 -23.28 18.08
CA LEU A 675 -13.80 -21.83 18.22
C LEU A 675 -13.52 -21.42 19.67
N SER A 676 -14.05 -22.17 20.64
CA SER A 676 -13.78 -21.98 22.07
C SER A 676 -12.31 -22.18 22.46
N GLU A 677 -11.54 -22.93 21.68
CA GLU A 677 -10.11 -23.17 21.91
C GLU A 677 -9.22 -22.05 21.38
N SER A 678 -9.76 -21.13 20.57
CA SER A 678 -8.99 -20.10 19.85
C SER A 678 -8.30 -19.08 20.76
N GLY A 679 -8.79 -18.91 21.99
CA GLY A 679 -8.31 -17.90 22.93
C GLY A 679 -8.67 -16.45 22.55
N LEU A 680 -9.60 -16.25 21.60
CA LEU A 680 -10.06 -14.94 21.12
C LEU A 680 -11.43 -14.51 21.69
N PHE A 681 -12.15 -15.42 22.34
CA PHE A 681 -13.49 -15.18 22.88
C PHE A 681 -13.49 -15.35 24.40
N ASP A 682 -14.11 -14.40 25.11
CA ASP A 682 -14.49 -14.59 26.52
C ASP A 682 -15.66 -15.57 26.65
N SER A 683 -16.57 -15.55 25.67
CA SER A 683 -17.68 -16.50 25.56
C SER A 683 -18.05 -16.71 24.10
N VAL A 684 -17.91 -17.94 23.61
CA VAL A 684 -18.35 -18.28 22.25
C VAL A 684 -19.87 -18.31 22.15
N ALA A 685 -20.56 -18.94 23.12
CA ALA A 685 -22.02 -19.01 23.12
C ALA A 685 -22.69 -17.62 23.11
N GLY A 686 -22.09 -16.63 23.77
CA GLY A 686 -22.55 -15.24 23.77
C GLY A 686 -21.94 -14.36 22.67
N HIS A 687 -21.10 -14.91 21.79
CA HIS A 687 -20.27 -14.17 20.81
C HIS A 687 -19.52 -12.98 21.42
N LYS A 688 -19.01 -13.15 22.65
CA LYS A 688 -18.29 -12.10 23.37
C LYS A 688 -16.79 -12.23 23.11
N LEU A 689 -16.25 -11.27 22.38
CA LEU A 689 -14.81 -11.16 22.10
C LEU A 689 -14.04 -10.81 23.38
N LYS A 690 -12.82 -11.32 23.49
CA LYS A 690 -11.92 -11.04 24.61
C LYS A 690 -11.39 -9.60 24.57
N PRO A 691 -11.13 -8.92 25.70
CA PRO A 691 -10.38 -7.67 25.71
C PRO A 691 -9.08 -7.79 24.91
N GLY A 692 -8.82 -6.80 24.06
CA GLY A 692 -7.67 -6.83 23.13
C GLY A 692 -7.97 -7.30 21.72
N VAL A 693 -9.10 -8.00 21.52
CA VAL A 693 -9.63 -8.30 20.19
C VAL A 693 -10.48 -7.09 19.77
N ILE A 694 -9.97 -6.29 18.84
CA ILE A 694 -10.51 -4.97 18.51
C ILE A 694 -11.63 -5.14 17.48
N PRO A 695 -12.90 -4.84 17.82
CA PRO A 695 -13.99 -4.86 16.86
C PRO A 695 -13.84 -3.70 15.87
N TYR A 696 -14.31 -3.91 14.63
CA TYR A 696 -14.33 -2.86 13.63
C TYR A 696 -15.53 -2.95 12.67
N THR A 697 -15.87 -1.82 12.10
CA THR A 697 -16.90 -1.65 11.06
C THR A 697 -16.28 -1.17 9.76
N VAL A 698 -17.03 -1.33 8.67
CA VAL A 698 -16.62 -0.91 7.33
C VAL A 698 -17.71 -0.04 6.72
N ASN A 699 -17.34 1.01 6.00
CA ASN A 699 -18.27 1.92 5.31
C ASN A 699 -19.21 1.20 4.33
N ALA A 700 -18.68 0.27 3.52
CA ALA A 700 -19.44 -0.47 2.52
C ALA A 700 -19.22 -1.99 2.71
N PRO A 701 -20.16 -2.73 3.32
CA PRO A 701 -20.03 -4.17 3.47
C PRO A 701 -20.22 -4.88 2.12
N PHE A 702 -19.32 -5.79 1.76
CA PHE A 702 -19.51 -6.69 0.61
C PHE A 702 -20.75 -7.60 0.82
N TRP A 703 -21.34 -8.06 -0.27
CA TRP A 703 -22.49 -8.97 -0.31
C TRP A 703 -22.09 -10.40 0.05
N SER A 704 -22.91 -11.04 0.89
CA SER A 704 -22.73 -12.44 1.33
C SER A 704 -24.10 -13.01 1.69
N ASP A 705 -25.00 -13.03 0.70
CA ASP A 705 -26.37 -13.55 0.79
C ASP A 705 -27.19 -13.01 1.98
N GLY A 706 -27.06 -11.70 2.23
CA GLY A 706 -27.79 -11.01 3.30
C GLY A 706 -27.24 -11.26 4.72
N ALA A 707 -26.16 -12.03 4.89
CA ALA A 707 -25.65 -12.34 6.22
C ALA A 707 -25.20 -11.09 7.01
N TYR A 708 -25.60 -11.03 8.28
CA TYR A 708 -25.09 -10.09 9.26
C TYR A 708 -23.63 -10.45 9.60
N LYS A 709 -22.79 -9.43 9.82
CA LYS A 709 -21.34 -9.60 9.96
C LYS A 709 -20.79 -8.82 11.14
N VAL A 710 -20.09 -9.53 12.03
CA VAL A 710 -19.21 -8.94 13.04
C VAL A 710 -17.76 -9.14 12.61
N ARG A 711 -16.94 -8.11 12.79
CA ARG A 711 -15.53 -8.14 12.41
C ARG A 711 -14.68 -7.66 13.57
N ALA A 712 -13.52 -8.28 13.73
CA ALA A 712 -12.52 -7.86 14.69
C ALA A 712 -11.12 -8.26 14.21
N PHE A 713 -10.09 -7.76 14.88
CA PHE A 713 -8.73 -8.28 14.71
C PHE A 713 -7.99 -8.32 16.05
N ALA A 714 -7.03 -9.22 16.14
CA ALA A 714 -6.14 -9.38 17.28
C ALA A 714 -4.69 -9.26 16.78
N LEU A 715 -3.90 -8.41 17.43
CA LEU A 715 -2.47 -8.25 17.17
C LEU A 715 -1.67 -9.04 18.22
N PRO A 716 -0.46 -9.52 17.86
CA PRO A 716 0.47 -10.04 18.85
C PRO A 716 0.93 -8.93 19.83
N PRO A 717 1.48 -9.29 21.00
CA PRO A 717 2.13 -8.33 21.89
C PRO A 717 3.17 -7.48 21.17
N GLY A 718 3.03 -6.15 21.28
CA GLY A 718 3.91 -5.17 20.61
C GLY A 718 3.67 -5.01 19.10
N GLY A 719 2.69 -5.71 18.53
CA GLY A 719 2.35 -5.61 17.11
C GLY A 719 1.86 -4.21 16.71
N LYS A 720 2.35 -3.71 15.58
CA LYS A 720 1.94 -2.44 14.97
C LYS A 720 1.38 -2.68 13.58
N ILE A 721 0.33 -1.97 13.23
CA ILE A 721 -0.30 -1.92 11.91
C ILE A 721 0.49 -0.94 11.06
N GLU A 722 1.04 -1.41 9.94
CA GLU A 722 1.65 -0.55 8.94
C GLU A 722 0.54 0.13 8.14
N TYR A 723 0.36 1.43 8.37
CA TYR A 723 -0.62 2.21 7.65
C TYR A 723 -0.25 2.31 6.17
N ASN A 724 -1.26 2.16 5.31
CA ASN A 724 -1.13 2.36 3.87
C ASN A 724 -2.31 3.18 3.37
N ARG A 725 -2.01 4.30 2.69
CA ARG A 725 -3.00 5.22 2.15
C ARG A 725 -3.75 4.67 0.94
N LYS A 726 -3.07 3.88 0.10
CA LYS A 726 -3.54 3.46 -1.23
C LYS A 726 -4.17 2.08 -1.23
N ARG A 727 -3.74 1.17 -0.34
CA ARG A 727 -4.16 -0.24 -0.33
C ARG A 727 -4.45 -0.74 1.09
N ALA A 728 -4.67 -2.05 1.22
CA ALA A 728 -4.79 -2.73 2.50
C ALA A 728 -3.59 -2.40 3.42
N TRP A 729 -3.86 -2.29 4.72
CA TRP A 729 -2.83 -2.08 5.72
C TRP A 729 -1.95 -3.32 5.91
N GLY A 730 -0.72 -3.12 6.35
CA GLY A 730 0.20 -4.19 6.71
C GLY A 730 0.02 -4.60 8.17
N PHE A 731 0.16 -5.90 8.44
CA PHE A 731 0.04 -6.45 9.80
C PHE A 731 1.26 -7.33 10.11
N PRO A 732 1.66 -7.45 11.39
CA PRO A 732 2.73 -8.35 11.80
C PRO A 732 2.28 -9.82 11.75
N ASN A 733 3.23 -10.75 11.75
CA ASN A 733 2.93 -12.17 11.94
C ASN A 733 2.19 -12.39 13.27
N ASP A 734 1.46 -13.49 13.37
CA ASP A 734 0.53 -13.85 14.46
C ASP A 734 -0.71 -12.94 14.60
N THR A 735 -0.94 -12.03 13.64
CA THR A 735 -2.21 -11.30 13.56
C THR A 735 -3.33 -12.24 13.18
N VAL A 736 -4.47 -12.14 13.86
CA VAL A 736 -5.71 -12.86 13.51
C VAL A 736 -6.82 -11.86 13.23
N ILE A 737 -7.38 -11.91 12.03
CA ILE A 737 -8.58 -11.17 11.64
C ILE A 737 -9.76 -12.12 11.77
N VAL A 738 -10.77 -11.70 12.52
CA VAL A 738 -11.98 -12.46 12.82
C VAL A 738 -13.15 -11.88 12.07
N LYS A 739 -13.94 -12.75 11.45
CA LYS A 739 -15.18 -12.36 10.78
C LYS A 739 -16.25 -13.41 11.02
N SER A 740 -17.32 -13.04 11.70
CA SER A 740 -18.43 -13.96 12.00
C SER A 740 -19.67 -13.57 11.21
N PHE A 741 -20.40 -14.58 10.74
CA PHE A 741 -21.57 -14.46 9.88
C PHE A 741 -22.79 -15.06 10.57
N ALA A 742 -23.90 -14.32 10.56
CA ALA A 742 -25.19 -14.79 11.01
C ALA A 742 -26.26 -14.60 9.94
N LEU A 743 -27.20 -15.55 9.84
CA LEU A 743 -28.38 -15.43 9.00
C LEU A 743 -29.60 -15.15 9.88
N GLU A 744 -30.48 -14.27 9.42
CA GLU A 744 -31.83 -14.10 9.96
C GLU A 744 -32.66 -15.33 9.58
N MET A 745 -33.08 -16.13 10.57
CA MET A 745 -33.88 -17.34 10.32
C MET A 745 -35.33 -17.03 9.98
N VAL A 746 -35.75 -15.77 10.20
CA VAL A 746 -36.99 -15.17 9.74
C VAL A 746 -36.61 -13.90 8.97
N GLU A 747 -36.99 -13.85 7.69
CA GLU A 747 -36.63 -12.75 6.80
C GLU A 747 -37.11 -11.40 7.36
N GLY A 748 -36.18 -10.46 7.55
CA GLY A 748 -36.45 -9.12 8.05
C GLY A 748 -36.58 -9.02 9.58
N ASP A 749 -36.33 -10.10 10.32
CA ASP A 749 -36.29 -10.09 11.79
C ASP A 749 -34.86 -10.31 12.32
N PRO A 750 -34.17 -9.23 12.72
CA PRO A 750 -32.84 -9.28 13.35
C PRO A 750 -32.73 -10.16 14.60
N ASN A 751 -33.82 -10.38 15.35
CA ASN A 751 -33.79 -11.18 16.58
C ASN A 751 -33.79 -12.68 16.30
N SER A 752 -34.12 -13.08 15.08
CA SER A 752 -34.09 -14.48 14.63
C SER A 752 -32.69 -14.97 14.22
N ARG A 753 -31.66 -14.13 14.37
CA ARG A 753 -30.32 -14.42 13.87
C ARG A 753 -29.69 -15.64 14.55
N LYS A 754 -29.04 -16.47 13.75
CA LYS A 754 -28.11 -17.49 14.24
C LYS A 754 -26.76 -17.36 13.54
N TRP A 755 -25.69 -17.51 14.32
CA TRP A 755 -24.34 -17.66 13.80
C TRP A 755 -24.24 -18.95 13.01
N ILE A 756 -23.63 -18.85 11.83
CA ILE A 756 -23.47 -19.98 10.92
C ILE A 756 -22.00 -20.23 10.57
N GLU A 757 -21.17 -19.18 10.57
CA GLU A 757 -19.75 -19.26 10.25
C GLU A 757 -18.94 -18.26 11.08
N THR A 758 -17.77 -18.66 11.55
CA THR A 758 -16.69 -17.72 11.93
C THR A 758 -15.45 -18.03 11.09
N ARG A 759 -14.92 -17.02 10.42
CA ARG A 759 -13.71 -17.11 9.60
C ARG A 759 -12.56 -16.38 10.25
N PHE A 760 -11.40 -17.03 10.27
CA PHE A 760 -10.12 -16.43 10.62
C PHE A 760 -9.29 -16.22 9.36
N MET A 761 -8.69 -15.04 9.24
CA MET A 761 -7.49 -14.84 8.42
C MET A 761 -6.33 -14.63 9.37
N THR A 762 -5.34 -15.49 9.34
CA THR A 762 -4.15 -15.39 10.21
C THR A 762 -2.91 -15.13 9.38
N LYS A 763 -2.05 -14.23 9.85
CA LYS A 763 -0.74 -14.00 9.21
C LYS A 763 0.32 -14.82 9.92
N GLN A 764 1.02 -15.70 9.21
CA GLN A 764 2.09 -16.54 9.76
C GLN A 764 3.22 -16.63 8.74
N ASP A 765 4.46 -16.51 9.20
CA ASP A 765 5.67 -16.56 8.34
C ASP A 765 5.62 -15.63 7.11
N GLY A 766 4.96 -14.47 7.26
CA GLY A 766 4.83 -13.47 6.20
C GLY A 766 3.62 -13.66 5.28
N GLU A 767 2.92 -14.80 5.35
CA GLU A 767 1.79 -15.14 4.50
C GLU A 767 0.47 -15.19 5.27
N TRP A 768 -0.64 -15.10 4.54
CA TRP A 768 -1.99 -15.15 5.11
C TRP A 768 -2.67 -16.49 4.81
N PHE A 769 -3.38 -17.02 5.82
CA PHE A 769 -4.12 -18.27 5.71
C PHE A 769 -5.56 -18.08 6.21
N GLY A 770 -6.52 -18.69 5.50
CA GLY A 770 -7.95 -18.62 5.81
C GLY A 770 -8.48 -19.92 6.43
N TYR A 771 -9.25 -19.80 7.51
CA TYR A 771 -9.88 -20.92 8.21
C TYR A 771 -11.33 -20.61 8.53
N SER A 772 -12.25 -21.52 8.16
CA SER A 772 -13.69 -21.38 8.41
C SER A 772 -14.12 -22.32 9.52
N TYR A 773 -14.93 -21.84 10.45
CA TYR A 773 -15.55 -22.62 11.52
C TYR A 773 -17.06 -22.63 11.32
N ARG A 774 -17.67 -23.81 11.35
CA ARG A 774 -19.12 -24.01 11.25
C ARG A 774 -19.73 -24.05 12.63
N TRP A 775 -20.68 -23.15 12.89
CA TRP A 775 -21.40 -23.10 14.16
C TRP A 775 -22.32 -24.31 14.34
N ASN A 776 -22.44 -24.78 15.58
CA ASN A 776 -23.40 -25.81 15.93
C ASN A 776 -24.83 -25.26 16.10
N ASP A 777 -25.83 -26.12 15.94
CA ASP A 777 -27.24 -25.71 16.01
C ASP A 777 -27.64 -25.17 17.39
N ALA A 778 -26.93 -25.61 18.44
CA ALA A 778 -27.11 -25.17 19.82
C ALA A 778 -26.55 -23.76 20.09
N GLN A 779 -25.82 -23.16 19.14
CA GLN A 779 -25.19 -21.84 19.27
C GLN A 779 -24.24 -21.73 20.47
N THR A 780 -23.54 -22.82 20.79
CA THR A 780 -22.61 -22.89 21.94
C THR A 780 -21.15 -22.85 21.52
N ASP A 781 -20.84 -23.34 20.31
CA ASP A 781 -19.49 -23.42 19.76
C ASP A 781 -19.52 -23.54 18.23
N ALA A 782 -18.34 -23.53 17.61
CA ALA A 782 -18.15 -23.81 16.19
C ALA A 782 -16.95 -24.73 15.95
N GLU A 783 -17.04 -25.60 14.94
CA GLU A 783 -16.02 -26.58 14.59
C GLU A 783 -15.30 -26.19 13.31
N LEU A 784 -13.98 -26.40 13.27
CA LEU A 784 -13.16 -26.13 12.09
C LEU A 784 -13.65 -26.96 10.89
N VAL A 785 -13.98 -26.27 9.80
CA VAL A 785 -14.36 -26.90 8.53
C VAL A 785 -13.14 -27.57 7.90
N ALA A 786 -13.34 -28.71 7.24
CA ALA A 786 -12.28 -29.42 6.52
C ALA A 786 -11.55 -28.54 5.49
N SER A 787 -10.33 -28.91 5.12
CA SER A 787 -9.49 -28.13 4.20
C SER A 787 -10.14 -27.91 2.83
N ALA A 788 -10.92 -28.90 2.35
CA ALA A 788 -11.65 -28.87 1.09
C ALA A 788 -12.93 -28.01 1.10
N GLY A 789 -13.28 -27.37 2.23
CA GLY A 789 -14.53 -26.64 2.36
C GLY A 789 -15.72 -27.56 2.65
N GLN A 790 -16.92 -26.98 2.74
CA GLN A 790 -18.16 -27.70 3.05
C GLN A 790 -19.38 -26.90 2.58
N ASP A 791 -20.48 -27.57 2.25
CA ASP A 791 -21.78 -26.94 2.03
C ASP A 791 -22.75 -27.21 3.18
N ALA A 792 -23.66 -26.26 3.41
CA ALA A 792 -24.83 -26.44 4.28
C ALA A 792 -26.07 -25.75 3.70
N SER A 793 -27.24 -26.18 4.14
CA SER A 793 -28.52 -25.54 3.84
C SER A 793 -29.21 -25.11 5.13
N PHE A 794 -29.79 -23.91 5.12
CA PHE A 794 -30.57 -23.34 6.22
C PHE A 794 -31.98 -23.05 5.75
N ALA A 795 -32.98 -23.37 6.58
CA ALA A 795 -34.37 -23.08 6.29
C ALA A 795 -34.75 -21.70 6.87
N ILE A 796 -35.04 -20.73 6.00
CA ILE A 796 -35.38 -19.36 6.36
C ILE A 796 -36.88 -19.15 6.17
N ARG A 797 -37.58 -18.66 7.18
CA ARG A 797 -39.00 -18.31 7.06
C ARG A 797 -39.14 -17.00 6.28
N ALA A 798 -39.86 -17.01 5.17
CA ALA A 798 -40.05 -15.89 4.26
C ALA A 798 -41.55 -15.79 3.89
N GLY A 799 -42.21 -14.71 4.29
CA GLY A 799 -43.68 -14.60 4.21
C GLY A 799 -44.36 -15.76 4.95
N ASP A 800 -45.31 -16.42 4.28
CA ASP A 800 -46.04 -17.58 4.80
C ASP A 800 -45.30 -18.93 4.55
N GLY A 801 -44.10 -18.90 3.96
CA GLY A 801 -43.37 -20.09 3.52
C GLY A 801 -41.96 -20.24 4.10
N MET A 802 -41.29 -21.33 3.71
CA MET A 802 -39.88 -21.58 3.99
C MET A 802 -39.07 -21.49 2.70
N ARG A 803 -37.93 -20.81 2.75
CA ARG A 803 -36.95 -20.71 1.68
C ARG A 803 -35.68 -21.44 2.11
N GLU A 804 -35.13 -22.26 1.22
CA GLU A 804 -33.79 -22.82 1.42
C GLU A 804 -32.73 -21.74 1.14
N GLN A 805 -31.81 -21.54 2.08
CA GLN A 805 -30.60 -20.75 1.93
C GLN A 805 -29.40 -21.68 1.95
N LYS A 806 -28.75 -21.84 0.79
CA LYS A 806 -27.48 -22.56 0.70
C LYS A 806 -26.36 -21.68 1.25
N TRP A 807 -25.37 -22.30 1.87
CA TRP A 807 -24.18 -21.65 2.36
C TRP A 807 -22.96 -22.51 2.06
N HIS A 808 -21.96 -21.91 1.43
CA HIS A 808 -20.71 -22.55 1.11
C HIS A 808 -19.61 -22.03 2.05
N TYR A 809 -19.06 -22.93 2.86
CA TYR A 809 -17.86 -22.69 3.65
C TYR A 809 -16.63 -22.89 2.76
N PRO A 810 -15.86 -21.83 2.45
CA PRO A 810 -14.77 -21.94 1.51
C PRO A 810 -13.67 -22.87 2.03
N SER A 811 -13.07 -23.61 1.09
CA SER A 811 -11.80 -24.30 1.28
C SER A 811 -10.67 -23.31 1.64
N ARG A 812 -9.54 -23.85 2.11
CA ARG A 812 -8.35 -23.04 2.45
C ARG A 812 -7.90 -22.21 1.26
N ALA A 813 -7.89 -22.80 0.08
CA ALA A 813 -7.40 -22.15 -1.11
C ALA A 813 -8.47 -21.26 -1.79
N GLU A 814 -9.77 -21.53 -1.65
CA GLU A 814 -10.82 -20.58 -2.06
C GLU A 814 -10.77 -19.27 -1.27
N CYS A 815 -10.42 -19.31 0.03
CA CYS A 815 -10.23 -18.08 0.81
C CYS A 815 -9.21 -17.15 0.14
N MET A 816 -8.14 -17.73 -0.40
CA MET A 816 -7.05 -16.99 -1.02
C MET A 816 -7.40 -16.47 -2.42
N VAL A 817 -8.60 -16.77 -2.97
CA VAL A 817 -9.05 -16.22 -4.25
C VAL A 817 -9.30 -14.73 -4.10
N CYS A 818 -10.06 -14.34 -3.06
CA CYS A 818 -10.31 -12.94 -2.75
C CYS A 818 -9.17 -12.34 -1.92
N HIS A 819 -8.58 -13.11 -1.02
CA HIS A 819 -7.46 -12.69 -0.17
C HIS A 819 -6.12 -12.88 -0.90
N SER A 820 -6.00 -12.31 -2.11
CA SER A 820 -4.81 -12.47 -2.96
C SER A 820 -3.72 -11.43 -2.65
N ARG A 821 -2.49 -11.67 -3.13
CA ARG A 821 -1.40 -10.68 -3.10
C ARG A 821 -1.79 -9.37 -3.79
N ALA A 822 -2.50 -9.45 -4.92
CA ALA A 822 -2.97 -8.28 -5.66
C ALA A 822 -3.89 -7.40 -4.82
N ALA A 823 -4.79 -8.02 -4.04
CA ALA A 823 -5.69 -7.34 -3.11
C ALA A 823 -5.01 -6.90 -1.79
N GLY A 824 -3.75 -7.27 -1.56
CA GLY A 824 -3.04 -7.01 -0.30
C GLY A 824 -3.49 -7.93 0.85
N PHE A 825 -4.09 -9.08 0.54
CA PHE A 825 -4.61 -10.11 1.45
C PHE A 825 -5.71 -9.70 2.42
N VAL A 826 -5.71 -8.50 2.98
CA VAL A 826 -6.67 -8.10 4.00
C VAL A 826 -7.79 -7.26 3.39
N LEU A 827 -9.01 -7.78 3.43
CA LEU A 827 -10.18 -7.13 2.85
C LEU A 827 -10.90 -6.27 3.90
N GLY A 828 -11.01 -4.98 3.64
CA GLY A 828 -11.77 -4.04 4.48
C GLY A 828 -10.97 -3.30 5.55
N LEU A 829 -9.73 -3.72 5.87
CA LEU A 829 -8.82 -2.96 6.73
C LEU A 829 -7.92 -2.08 5.85
N CYS A 830 -8.50 -0.98 5.39
CA CYS A 830 -7.85 0.05 4.59
C CYS A 830 -8.48 1.41 4.90
N GLU A 831 -7.80 2.51 4.51
CA GLU A 831 -8.24 3.89 4.74
C GLU A 831 -9.73 4.11 4.40
N VAL A 832 -10.13 3.77 3.17
CA VAL A 832 -11.47 4.09 2.65
C VAL A 832 -12.60 3.34 3.37
N GLN A 833 -12.33 2.16 3.92
CA GLN A 833 -13.33 1.38 4.65
C GLN A 833 -13.37 1.74 6.14
N MET A 834 -12.21 2.06 6.72
CA MET A 834 -12.04 2.28 8.16
C MET A 834 -12.23 3.74 8.59
N ASN A 835 -12.29 4.69 7.65
CA ASN A 835 -12.68 6.06 7.96
C ASN A 835 -14.20 6.18 8.21
N CYS A 836 -14.63 5.64 9.35
CA CYS A 836 -15.97 5.73 9.91
C CYS A 836 -15.92 5.52 11.43
N THR A 837 -17.08 5.58 12.08
CA THR A 837 -17.19 5.33 13.53
C THR A 837 -17.51 3.87 13.83
N ASN A 838 -17.10 3.43 15.01
CA ASN A 838 -17.49 2.14 15.58
C ASN A 838 -17.97 2.35 17.03
N ASP A 839 -18.91 1.49 17.47
CA ASP A 839 -19.34 1.42 18.86
C ASP A 839 -18.46 0.42 19.63
N TYR A 840 -17.76 0.93 20.65
CA TYR A 840 -16.87 0.17 21.53
C TYR A 840 -17.49 -0.01 22.92
N ASN A 841 -18.65 -0.67 22.99
CA ASN A 841 -19.42 -0.91 24.21
C ASN A 841 -19.99 0.38 24.84
N GLY A 842 -20.68 1.19 24.03
CA GLY A 842 -21.36 2.42 24.43
C GLY A 842 -20.55 3.69 24.15
N VAL A 843 -19.29 3.57 23.73
CA VAL A 843 -18.44 4.69 23.31
C VAL A 843 -18.29 4.65 21.79
N VAL A 844 -19.01 5.53 21.10
CA VAL A 844 -18.94 5.68 19.65
C VAL A 844 -17.85 6.68 19.29
N ASP A 845 -16.83 6.23 18.56
CA ASP A 845 -15.74 7.10 18.12
C ASP A 845 -15.18 6.70 16.76
N SER A 846 -14.40 7.59 16.14
CA SER A 846 -13.67 7.29 14.92
C SER A 846 -12.72 6.12 15.13
N GLN A 847 -12.75 5.16 14.22
CA GLN A 847 -11.86 4.00 14.29
C GLN A 847 -10.40 4.40 14.12
N LEU A 848 -10.11 5.35 13.20
CA LEU A 848 -8.76 5.87 12.99
C LEU A 848 -8.22 6.58 14.23
N ARG A 849 -9.05 7.43 14.87
CA ARG A 849 -8.72 8.08 16.14
C ARG A 849 -8.43 7.06 17.24
N THR A 850 -9.29 6.05 17.35
CA THR A 850 -9.15 5.00 18.37
C THR A 850 -7.84 4.24 18.17
N LEU A 851 -7.52 3.80 16.95
CA LEU A 851 -6.30 3.04 16.68
C LEU A 851 -5.01 3.87 16.86
N GLU A 852 -5.05 5.17 16.53
CA GLU A 852 -3.96 6.10 16.81
C GLU A 852 -3.75 6.29 18.33
N HIS A 853 -4.82 6.50 19.08
CA HIS A 853 -4.78 6.62 20.56
C HIS A 853 -4.21 5.37 21.23
N LEU A 854 -4.60 4.19 20.74
CA LEU A 854 -4.06 2.92 21.20
C LEU A 854 -2.59 2.71 20.82
N ASP A 855 -2.00 3.64 20.05
CA ASP A 855 -0.63 3.57 19.57
C ASP A 855 -0.41 2.27 18.78
N LEU A 856 -1.31 1.98 17.83
CA LEU A 856 -1.26 0.76 17.02
C LEU A 856 -0.74 0.99 15.61
N PHE A 857 -0.54 2.22 15.16
CA PHE A 857 -0.04 2.50 13.81
C PHE A 857 1.48 2.69 13.77
N THR A 858 2.05 2.29 12.64
CA THR A 858 3.30 2.80 12.08
C THR A 858 2.94 3.45 10.75
N VAL A 859 3.08 4.77 10.65
CA VAL A 859 2.71 5.56 9.47
C VAL A 859 3.96 6.09 8.78
N LYS A 860 4.02 6.03 7.44
CA LYS A 860 5.10 6.67 6.66
C LYS A 860 4.78 8.15 6.46
N SER A 861 4.68 8.88 7.57
CA SER A 861 4.17 10.26 7.66
C SER A 861 4.79 11.19 6.61
N GLN A 862 6.09 11.09 6.34
CA GLN A 862 6.77 11.88 5.33
C GLN A 862 6.33 11.59 3.90
N GLN A 863 6.23 10.31 3.54
CA GLN A 863 5.80 9.95 2.19
C GLN A 863 4.32 10.25 2.00
N ASP A 864 3.48 9.94 2.99
CA ASP A 864 2.03 10.10 2.90
C ASP A 864 1.63 11.57 2.75
N LEU A 865 2.27 12.49 3.48
CA LEU A 865 2.02 13.92 3.34
C LEU A 865 2.46 14.47 1.97
N ARG A 866 3.62 14.04 1.47
CA ARG A 866 4.10 14.42 0.13
C ARG A 866 3.14 13.95 -0.96
N ASP A 867 2.72 12.69 -0.89
CA ASP A 867 1.75 12.13 -1.83
C ASP A 867 0.41 12.90 -1.78
N TRP A 868 -0.06 13.26 -0.59
CA TRP A 868 -1.27 14.08 -0.44
C TRP A 868 -1.11 15.47 -1.07
N LEU A 869 0.00 16.18 -0.83
CA LEU A 869 0.23 17.51 -1.43
C LEU A 869 0.27 17.46 -2.96
N VAL A 870 0.91 16.43 -3.54
CA VAL A 870 0.93 16.22 -4.99
C VAL A 870 -0.49 15.99 -5.52
N GLU A 871 -1.28 15.14 -4.85
CA GLU A 871 -2.66 14.88 -5.23
C GLU A 871 -3.55 16.14 -5.14
N GLN A 872 -3.37 16.96 -4.11
CA GLN A 872 -4.11 18.22 -3.95
C GLN A 872 -3.78 19.21 -5.07
N ALA A 873 -2.51 19.32 -5.46
CA ALA A 873 -2.09 20.17 -6.57
C ALA A 873 -2.66 19.64 -7.92
N GLN A 874 -2.64 18.33 -8.13
CA GLN A 874 -3.24 17.71 -9.32
C GLN A 874 -4.75 17.91 -9.39
N ALA A 875 -5.45 17.83 -8.25
CA ALA A 875 -6.88 18.11 -8.18
C ALA A 875 -7.22 19.57 -8.54
N LYS A 876 -6.26 20.50 -8.38
CA LYS A 876 -6.35 21.89 -8.82
C LYS A 876 -5.87 22.12 -10.27
N GLY A 877 -5.56 21.05 -11.01
CA GLY A 877 -5.18 21.10 -12.42
C GLY A 877 -3.67 21.16 -12.69
N ALA A 878 -2.81 21.04 -11.67
CA ALA A 878 -1.38 20.96 -11.88
C ALA A 878 -0.98 19.65 -12.57
N THR A 879 0.05 19.70 -13.42
CA THR A 879 0.67 18.46 -13.92
C THR A 879 1.38 17.74 -12.78
N GLU A 880 1.61 16.43 -12.90
CA GLU A 880 2.35 15.68 -11.87
C GLU A 880 3.75 16.26 -11.62
N ALA A 881 4.45 16.68 -12.67
CA ALA A 881 5.78 17.25 -12.56
C ALA A 881 5.76 18.61 -11.82
N ASP A 882 4.81 19.48 -12.14
CA ASP A 882 4.67 20.79 -11.48
C ASP A 882 4.26 20.62 -10.01
N ALA A 883 3.32 19.70 -9.74
CA ALA A 883 2.88 19.36 -8.40
C ALA A 883 4.04 18.86 -7.52
N ARG A 884 4.86 17.93 -8.05
CA ARG A 884 6.05 17.43 -7.33
C ARG A 884 7.07 18.52 -7.08
N LYS A 885 7.35 19.37 -8.07
CA LYS A 885 8.30 20.47 -7.95
C LYS A 885 7.83 21.51 -6.91
N ALA A 886 6.56 21.88 -6.93
CA ALA A 886 5.98 22.81 -5.96
C ALA A 886 6.03 22.24 -4.54
N MET A 887 5.64 20.98 -4.37
CA MET A 887 5.75 20.28 -3.09
C MET A 887 7.19 20.25 -2.57
N GLU A 888 8.17 19.90 -3.42
CA GLU A 888 9.58 19.87 -2.99
C GLU A 888 10.11 21.23 -2.55
N ALA A 889 9.58 22.33 -3.10
CA ALA A 889 9.97 23.69 -2.71
C ALA A 889 9.43 24.13 -1.33
N GLU A 890 8.36 23.49 -0.84
CA GLU A 890 7.75 23.80 0.47
C GLU A 890 8.38 23.03 1.63
N PHE A 891 9.03 21.90 1.35
CA PHE A 891 9.67 21.07 2.38
C PHE A 891 11.05 21.58 2.80
N ALA A 892 11.41 21.24 4.04
CA ALA A 892 12.71 21.52 4.62
C ALA A 892 13.89 21.15 3.72
N SER A 893 14.79 22.12 3.51
CA SER A 893 16.10 21.91 2.93
C SER A 893 17.03 21.15 3.89
N ARG A 894 18.17 20.67 3.40
CA ARG A 894 19.14 19.86 4.18
C ARG A 894 19.69 20.57 5.42
N ASP A 895 19.66 21.90 5.44
CA ASP A 895 20.11 22.74 6.56
C ASP A 895 19.00 23.04 7.57
N GLN A 896 17.79 22.52 7.39
CA GLN A 896 16.66 22.69 8.32
C GLN A 896 16.29 21.38 9.03
N ARG A 897 15.41 21.47 10.02
CA ARG A 897 14.82 20.29 10.68
C ARG A 897 14.01 19.51 9.65
N THR A 898 14.17 18.19 9.61
CA THR A 898 13.38 17.32 8.72
C THR A 898 12.24 16.66 9.49
N MET A 899 11.11 16.44 8.81
CA MET A 899 10.02 15.62 9.36
C MET A 899 10.49 14.19 9.58
N ALA A 900 9.98 13.54 10.62
CA ALA A 900 10.21 12.12 10.85
C ALA A 900 9.71 11.28 9.65
N ALA A 901 10.51 10.29 9.23
CA ALA A 901 10.14 9.41 8.13
C ALA A 901 8.92 8.54 8.48
N THR A 902 8.81 8.16 9.75
CA THR A 902 7.71 7.38 10.31
C THR A 902 7.18 8.00 11.60
N SER A 903 5.88 7.84 11.88
CA SER A 903 5.20 8.34 13.09
C SER A 903 4.17 7.33 13.59
N SER A 904 3.82 7.40 14.88
CA SER A 904 2.63 6.73 15.44
C SER A 904 1.34 7.53 15.19
N LEU A 905 1.48 8.81 14.81
CA LEU A 905 0.39 9.72 14.53
C LEU A 905 0.09 9.78 13.04
N LEU A 906 -1.19 9.85 12.72
CA LEU A 906 -1.69 10.10 11.39
C LEU A 906 -1.28 11.52 10.93
N PRO A 907 -0.78 11.69 9.69
CA PRO A 907 -0.23 12.97 9.24
C PRO A 907 -1.27 14.02 8.82
N LEU A 908 -2.55 13.64 8.68
CA LEU A 908 -3.61 14.50 8.13
C LEU A 908 -4.79 14.62 9.10
N PRO A 909 -5.65 15.64 8.95
CA PRO A 909 -6.98 15.69 9.56
C PRO A 909 -7.79 14.42 9.27
N LEU A 910 -8.59 13.93 10.21
CA LEU A 910 -9.47 12.77 9.95
C LEU A 910 -10.49 13.04 8.83
N THR A 911 -10.85 14.31 8.63
CA THR A 911 -11.75 14.76 7.56
C THR A 911 -11.14 14.69 6.16
N GLU A 912 -9.81 14.67 6.05
CA GLU A 912 -9.09 14.61 4.77
C GLU A 912 -8.88 13.16 4.27
N TYR A 913 -9.13 12.17 5.12
CA TYR A 913 -9.04 10.76 4.71
C TYR A 913 -10.23 10.39 3.82
N ARG A 914 -9.94 9.65 2.76
CA ARG A 914 -10.99 9.18 1.84
C ARG A 914 -11.86 8.17 2.57
N LYS A 915 -13.14 8.11 2.19
CA LYS A 915 -14.07 7.11 2.70
C LYS A 915 -15.00 6.62 1.61
N LEU A 916 -15.30 5.33 1.63
CA LEU A 916 -16.45 4.80 0.92
C LEU A 916 -17.73 5.36 1.55
N VAL A 917 -18.81 5.33 0.80
CA VAL A 917 -20.15 5.61 1.33
C VAL A 917 -20.92 4.30 1.43
N ASN A 918 -21.90 4.24 2.33
CA ASN A 918 -22.83 3.13 2.35
C ASN A 918 -23.60 3.09 1.00
N PRO A 919 -23.50 2.01 0.19
CA PRO A 919 -24.17 1.95 -1.11
C PRO A 919 -25.69 2.11 -1.03
N PHE A 920 -26.28 1.85 0.14
CA PHE A 920 -27.72 1.86 0.35
C PHE A 920 -28.23 3.07 1.15
N ASP A 921 -27.36 4.05 1.43
CA ASP A 921 -27.77 5.36 1.98
C ASP A 921 -28.14 6.30 0.82
N ASP A 922 -29.42 6.65 0.70
CA ASP A 922 -29.96 7.46 -0.39
C ASP A 922 -29.58 8.95 -0.31
N GLN A 923 -29.04 9.40 0.82
CA GLN A 923 -28.52 10.76 0.99
C GLN A 923 -27.15 10.96 0.32
N GLN A 924 -26.50 9.87 -0.09
CA GLN A 924 -25.18 9.91 -0.71
C GLN A 924 -25.27 10.02 -2.24
N PRO A 925 -24.30 10.69 -2.90
CA PRO A 925 -24.29 10.78 -4.36
C PRO A 925 -24.30 9.41 -5.05
N LEU A 926 -25.17 9.24 -6.04
CA LEU A 926 -25.43 7.97 -6.75
C LEU A 926 -24.13 7.29 -7.26
N THR A 927 -23.25 8.06 -7.90
CA THR A 927 -21.96 7.53 -8.40
C THR A 927 -21.05 7.03 -7.27
N LEU A 928 -21.01 7.71 -6.12
CA LEU A 928 -20.19 7.26 -4.98
C LEU A 928 -20.74 5.98 -4.37
N ARG A 929 -22.08 5.85 -4.30
CA ARG A 929 -22.76 4.62 -3.85
C ARG A 929 -22.43 3.44 -4.76
N ALA A 930 -22.56 3.62 -6.08
CA ALA A 930 -22.23 2.61 -7.07
C ALA A 930 -20.75 2.19 -7.01
N LYS A 931 -19.83 3.16 -6.98
CA LYS A 931 -18.39 2.87 -6.84
C LYS A 931 -18.04 2.17 -5.54
N SER A 932 -18.71 2.52 -4.42
CA SER A 932 -18.48 1.86 -3.13
C SER A 932 -18.91 0.39 -3.16
N TYR A 933 -20.03 0.09 -3.83
CA TYR A 933 -20.45 -1.30 -4.05
C TYR A 933 -19.45 -2.07 -4.90
N LEU A 934 -19.03 -1.51 -6.05
CA LEU A 934 -18.05 -2.14 -6.93
C LEU A 934 -16.71 -2.36 -6.23
N HIS A 935 -16.26 -1.40 -5.42
CA HIS A 935 -15.04 -1.54 -4.64
C HIS A 935 -15.15 -2.69 -3.63
N ALA A 936 -16.22 -2.72 -2.84
CA ALA A 936 -16.38 -3.72 -1.79
C ALA A 936 -16.55 -5.16 -2.32
N ASN A 937 -17.11 -5.33 -3.53
CA ASN A 937 -17.47 -6.64 -4.07
C ASN A 937 -16.59 -7.14 -5.21
N CYS A 938 -15.92 -6.25 -5.93
CA CYS A 938 -15.27 -6.59 -7.20
C CYS A 938 -13.79 -6.16 -7.25
N ALA A 939 -13.39 -5.11 -6.52
CA ALA A 939 -12.02 -4.56 -6.64
C ALA A 939 -10.94 -5.54 -6.18
N SER A 940 -11.20 -6.50 -5.29
CA SER A 940 -10.18 -7.49 -4.88
C SER A 940 -9.66 -8.34 -6.06
N CYS A 941 -10.45 -8.48 -7.14
CA CYS A 941 -10.04 -9.17 -8.35
C CYS A 941 -9.73 -8.21 -9.51
N HIS A 942 -10.38 -7.04 -9.52
CA HIS A 942 -10.28 -6.02 -10.57
C HIS A 942 -9.45 -4.81 -10.13
N VAL A 943 -8.16 -5.05 -9.88
CA VAL A 943 -7.11 -4.01 -9.69
C VAL A 943 -6.06 -4.15 -10.80
N GLU A 944 -5.19 -3.16 -10.99
CA GLU A 944 -4.14 -3.18 -12.03
C GLU A 944 -3.28 -4.46 -12.00
N ALA A 945 -2.92 -4.92 -10.80
CA ALA A 945 -2.13 -6.14 -10.59
C ALA A 945 -2.99 -7.41 -10.42
N GLY A 946 -4.32 -7.28 -10.51
CA GLY A 946 -5.27 -8.36 -10.30
C GLY A 946 -5.37 -9.21 -11.55
N GLY A 947 -5.29 -10.53 -11.39
CA GLY A 947 -5.48 -11.50 -12.48
C GLY A 947 -6.92 -11.64 -12.96
N GLY A 948 -7.77 -10.62 -12.77
CA GLY A 948 -9.12 -10.62 -13.34
C GLY A 948 -9.00 -10.51 -14.86
N ASN A 949 -9.61 -11.45 -15.59
CA ASN A 949 -9.55 -11.53 -17.06
C ASN A 949 -10.17 -10.30 -17.80
N ALA A 950 -10.50 -9.21 -17.09
CA ALA A 950 -10.95 -7.94 -17.67
C ALA A 950 -10.00 -6.82 -17.25
N ALA A 951 -9.56 -5.98 -18.20
CA ALA A 951 -8.66 -4.85 -17.99
C ALA A 951 -9.28 -3.69 -17.17
N MET A 952 -10.34 -3.96 -16.39
CA MET A 952 -11.06 -3.00 -15.57
C MET A 952 -10.39 -2.81 -14.21
N GLU A 953 -10.42 -1.57 -13.72
CA GLU A 953 -9.86 -1.19 -12.43
C GLU A 953 -10.98 -0.58 -11.57
N LEU A 954 -11.43 -1.32 -10.55
CA LEU A 954 -12.63 -1.00 -9.77
C LEU A 954 -12.31 -0.42 -8.38
N GLU A 955 -11.06 -0.03 -8.13
CA GLU A 955 -10.70 0.67 -6.90
C GLU A 955 -11.48 1.99 -6.78
N PHE A 956 -11.96 2.32 -5.57
CA PHE A 956 -12.84 3.47 -5.36
C PHE A 956 -12.18 4.80 -5.77
N THR A 957 -10.87 4.87 -5.61
CA THR A 957 -10.05 6.05 -5.94
C THR A 957 -9.75 6.17 -7.43
N THR A 958 -10.02 5.15 -8.23
CA THR A 958 -9.84 5.21 -9.69
C THR A 958 -10.92 6.11 -10.30
N ALA A 959 -10.51 7.09 -11.10
CA ALA A 959 -11.43 7.96 -11.82
C ALA A 959 -12.24 7.15 -12.85
N LEU A 960 -13.51 7.49 -13.09
CA LEU A 960 -14.43 6.65 -13.86
C LEU A 960 -13.91 6.35 -15.29
N GLU A 961 -13.31 7.35 -15.92
CA GLU A 961 -12.68 7.29 -17.23
C GLU A 961 -11.43 6.39 -17.26
N LYS A 962 -10.79 6.17 -16.10
CA LYS A 962 -9.65 5.26 -15.94
C LYS A 962 -10.06 3.84 -15.55
N MET A 963 -11.30 3.64 -15.11
CA MET A 963 -11.80 2.31 -14.70
C MET A 963 -11.92 1.33 -15.88
N ARG A 964 -11.92 1.80 -17.13
CA ARG A 964 -12.04 0.99 -18.36
C ARG A 964 -13.28 0.08 -18.34
N ILE A 965 -14.43 0.66 -17.99
CA ILE A 965 -15.73 -0.03 -17.95
C ILE A 965 -16.83 0.66 -18.75
N VAL A 966 -16.73 1.97 -18.98
CA VAL A 966 -17.79 2.77 -19.61
C VAL A 966 -17.63 2.73 -21.13
N ASP A 967 -18.65 2.22 -21.83
CA ASP A 967 -18.68 2.03 -23.29
C ASP A 967 -17.54 1.15 -23.84
N GLU A 968 -16.97 0.32 -22.97
CA GLU A 968 -15.95 -0.66 -23.32
C GLU A 968 -16.56 -1.97 -23.80
N LYS A 969 -15.94 -2.62 -24.80
CA LYS A 969 -16.42 -3.92 -25.29
C LYS A 969 -16.05 -5.06 -24.32
N PRO A 970 -16.98 -5.98 -24.01
CA PRO A 970 -16.66 -7.17 -23.23
C PRO A 970 -15.71 -8.09 -24.02
N ARG A 971 -14.73 -8.68 -23.32
CA ARG A 971 -13.73 -9.59 -23.93
C ARG A 971 -14.13 -11.06 -23.94
N HIS A 972 -14.96 -11.49 -22.99
CA HIS A 972 -15.30 -12.89 -22.76
C HIS A 972 -16.62 -13.31 -23.41
N ALA A 973 -17.72 -12.82 -22.84
CA ALA A 973 -19.06 -13.17 -23.25
C ALA A 973 -19.91 -11.91 -23.34
N THR A 974 -20.70 -11.84 -24.40
CA THR A 974 -21.73 -10.82 -24.58
C THR A 974 -23.06 -11.22 -23.94
N PHE A 975 -23.23 -12.50 -23.56
CA PHE A 975 -24.48 -13.07 -23.03
C PHE A 975 -25.70 -12.78 -23.93
N ASP A 976 -25.48 -12.80 -25.24
CA ASP A 976 -26.47 -12.46 -26.28
C ASP A 976 -27.10 -11.06 -26.12
N LEU A 977 -26.45 -10.17 -25.37
CA LEU A 977 -26.91 -8.80 -25.20
C LEU A 977 -26.62 -7.99 -26.49
N PRO A 978 -27.61 -7.23 -27.00
CA PRO A 978 -27.44 -6.46 -28.24
C PRO A 978 -26.47 -5.29 -28.04
N ASP A 979 -25.45 -5.19 -28.91
CA ASP A 979 -24.39 -4.18 -28.83
C ASP A 979 -23.82 -4.04 -27.40
N ALA A 980 -23.49 -5.20 -26.80
CA ALA A 980 -23.04 -5.33 -25.42
C ALA A 980 -21.84 -4.44 -25.10
N ARG A 981 -21.86 -3.82 -23.93
CA ARG A 981 -20.72 -3.11 -23.31
C ARG A 981 -20.52 -3.64 -21.89
N LEU A 982 -19.33 -3.44 -21.33
CA LEU A 982 -19.10 -3.69 -19.90
C LEU A 982 -20.12 -2.88 -19.07
N ILE A 983 -20.21 -1.57 -19.35
CA ILE A 983 -21.31 -0.68 -18.97
C ILE A 983 -21.70 0.13 -20.21
N ALA A 984 -22.95 0.02 -20.65
CA ALA A 984 -23.51 0.84 -21.73
C ALA A 984 -24.20 2.07 -21.12
N PRO A 985 -23.67 3.30 -21.31
CA PRO A 985 -24.26 4.51 -20.73
C PRO A 985 -25.73 4.68 -21.14
N GLY A 986 -26.60 4.95 -20.16
CA GLY A 986 -28.05 5.10 -20.38
C GLY A 986 -28.81 3.80 -20.67
N ALA A 987 -28.13 2.67 -20.91
CA ALA A 987 -28.74 1.42 -21.37
C ALA A 987 -28.35 0.20 -20.49
N PRO A 988 -28.97 0.04 -19.31
CA PRO A 988 -28.68 -1.08 -18.40
C PRO A 988 -28.79 -2.46 -19.04
N GLU A 989 -29.76 -2.67 -19.94
CA GLU A 989 -29.98 -3.98 -20.58
C GLU A 989 -28.86 -4.38 -21.56
N ARG A 990 -27.98 -3.45 -21.93
CA ARG A 990 -26.81 -3.71 -22.78
C ARG A 990 -25.52 -3.87 -21.97
N SER A 991 -25.61 -3.81 -20.63
CA SER A 991 -24.46 -3.77 -19.73
C SER A 991 -24.15 -5.15 -19.15
N VAL A 992 -23.02 -5.73 -19.57
CA VAL A 992 -22.55 -7.05 -19.13
C VAL A 992 -22.29 -7.11 -17.63
N LEU A 993 -21.73 -6.04 -17.03
CA LEU A 993 -21.48 -6.01 -15.60
C LEU A 993 -22.77 -6.17 -14.80
N LEU A 994 -23.84 -5.45 -15.19
CA LEU A 994 -25.16 -5.57 -14.57
C LEU A 994 -25.75 -6.97 -14.77
N HIS A 995 -25.61 -7.55 -15.97
CA HIS A 995 -26.08 -8.91 -16.23
C HIS A 995 -25.42 -9.95 -15.30
N ARG A 996 -24.08 -9.87 -15.13
CA ARG A 996 -23.31 -10.81 -14.30
C ARG A 996 -23.67 -10.75 -12.82
N ILE A 997 -23.98 -9.57 -12.30
CA ILE A 997 -24.41 -9.43 -10.90
C ILE A 997 -25.88 -9.80 -10.67
N SER A 998 -26.70 -9.76 -11.73
CA SER A 998 -28.15 -9.98 -11.67
C SER A 998 -28.58 -11.45 -11.72
N HIS A 999 -27.64 -12.37 -11.97
CA HIS A 999 -27.91 -13.80 -12.10
C HIS A 999 -26.91 -14.63 -11.29
N ARG A 1000 -27.20 -15.93 -11.12
CA ARG A 1000 -26.32 -16.91 -10.44
C ARG A 1000 -26.11 -18.13 -11.34
N GLN A 1001 -25.74 -17.86 -12.60
CA GLN A 1001 -25.40 -18.86 -13.62
C GLN A 1001 -23.89 -18.78 -13.93
N SER A 1002 -23.40 -19.63 -14.84
CA SER A 1002 -21.99 -19.58 -15.27
C SER A 1002 -21.58 -18.17 -15.68
N GLY A 1003 -20.44 -17.70 -15.16
CA GLY A 1003 -19.94 -16.33 -15.39
C GLY A 1003 -20.55 -15.24 -14.51
N HIS A 1004 -21.34 -15.57 -13.48
CA HIS A 1004 -21.85 -14.57 -12.52
C HIS A 1004 -20.75 -13.89 -11.70
N MET A 1005 -21.08 -12.73 -11.12
CA MET A 1005 -20.18 -11.97 -10.24
C MET A 1005 -20.89 -11.52 -8.95
N PRO A 1006 -20.22 -11.60 -7.77
CA PRO A 1006 -18.94 -12.28 -7.54
C PRO A 1006 -19.03 -13.81 -7.71
N PRO A 1007 -17.96 -14.49 -8.16
CA PRO A 1007 -17.98 -15.92 -8.48
C PRO A 1007 -17.99 -16.83 -7.24
N LEU A 1008 -17.67 -16.31 -6.06
CA LEU A 1008 -17.59 -17.06 -4.80
C LEU A 1008 -18.48 -16.44 -3.73
N SER A 1009 -18.87 -17.26 -2.75
CA SER A 1009 -19.60 -16.84 -1.54
C SER A 1009 -20.93 -16.13 -1.78
N THR A 1010 -21.54 -16.29 -2.97
CA THR A 1010 -22.86 -15.72 -3.28
C THR A 1010 -23.72 -16.73 -4.03
N SER A 1011 -24.87 -17.10 -3.44
CA SER A 1011 -25.90 -17.92 -4.07
C SER A 1011 -27.20 -17.17 -4.29
N VAL A 1012 -27.33 -15.96 -3.74
CA VAL A 1012 -28.52 -15.10 -3.86
C VAL A 1012 -28.15 -13.79 -4.53
N VAL A 1013 -29.05 -13.30 -5.38
CA VAL A 1013 -28.93 -12.02 -6.08
C VAL A 1013 -29.13 -10.86 -5.10
N ASP A 1014 -28.23 -9.88 -5.11
CA ASP A 1014 -28.40 -8.63 -4.35
C ASP A 1014 -29.36 -7.70 -5.11
N ALA A 1015 -30.65 -7.80 -4.80
CA ALA A 1015 -31.68 -7.00 -5.46
C ALA A 1015 -31.49 -5.49 -5.29
N LYS A 1016 -30.97 -5.04 -4.13
CA LYS A 1016 -30.73 -3.62 -3.86
C LYS A 1016 -29.56 -3.10 -4.68
N ALA A 1017 -28.48 -3.87 -4.78
CA ALA A 1017 -27.34 -3.50 -5.62
C ALA A 1017 -27.68 -3.50 -7.11
N ASN A 1018 -28.51 -4.43 -7.58
CA ASN A 1018 -29.00 -4.42 -8.96
C ASN A 1018 -29.81 -3.15 -9.26
N ALA A 1019 -30.70 -2.76 -8.35
CA ALA A 1019 -31.46 -1.51 -8.49
C ALA A 1019 -30.53 -0.29 -8.53
N LEU A 1020 -29.57 -0.21 -7.59
CA LEU A 1020 -28.56 0.85 -7.53
C LEU A 1020 -27.75 0.97 -8.82
N LEU A 1021 -27.20 -0.14 -9.31
CA LEU A 1021 -26.34 -0.12 -10.50
C LEU A 1021 -27.16 0.13 -11.77
N ARG A 1022 -28.40 -0.36 -11.85
CA ARG A 1022 -29.32 -0.04 -12.94
C ARG A 1022 -29.65 1.47 -12.97
N GLU A 1023 -29.90 2.07 -11.81
CA GLU A 1023 -30.13 3.51 -11.70
C GLU A 1023 -28.88 4.31 -12.10
N TRP A 1024 -27.72 3.94 -11.57
CA TRP A 1024 -26.45 4.57 -11.91
C TRP A 1024 -26.15 4.50 -13.41
N ILE A 1025 -26.31 3.33 -14.04
CA ILE A 1025 -26.08 3.17 -15.49
C ILE A 1025 -27.02 4.07 -16.30
N ARG A 1026 -28.30 4.20 -15.90
CA ARG A 1026 -29.25 5.12 -16.56
C ARG A 1026 -28.82 6.58 -16.45
N SER A 1027 -28.18 6.96 -15.35
CA SER A 1027 -27.73 8.33 -15.11
C SER A 1027 -26.47 8.74 -15.89
N LEU A 1028 -25.72 7.76 -16.43
CA LEU A 1028 -24.46 8.06 -17.13
C LEU A 1028 -24.71 8.78 -18.46
N PRO A 1029 -23.92 9.82 -18.79
CA PRO A 1029 -24.06 10.54 -20.04
C PRO A 1029 -23.70 9.63 -21.23
N ALA A 1030 -24.46 9.73 -22.33
CA ALA A 1030 -24.14 9.02 -23.56
C ALA A 1030 -22.79 9.50 -24.11
N THR A 1031 -21.91 8.57 -24.50
CA THR A 1031 -20.65 8.91 -25.16
C THR A 1031 -20.97 9.62 -26.49
N PRO A 1032 -20.32 10.76 -26.81
CA PRO A 1032 -20.45 11.36 -28.14
C PRO A 1032 -19.99 10.34 -29.19
N LYS A 1033 -20.84 10.05 -30.19
CA LYS A 1033 -20.42 9.23 -31.33
C LYS A 1033 -19.17 9.86 -31.97
N PRO A 1034 -18.10 9.09 -32.23
CA PRO A 1034 -17.02 9.55 -33.09
C PRO A 1034 -17.62 9.93 -34.45
N ALA A 1035 -17.26 11.10 -35.00
CA ALA A 1035 -17.66 11.49 -36.33
C ALA A 1035 -17.24 10.38 -37.32
N GLU A 1036 -18.19 9.80 -38.05
CA GLU A 1036 -17.89 8.88 -39.14
C GLU A 1036 -16.95 9.60 -40.12
N LYS A 1037 -15.74 9.06 -40.29
CA LYS A 1037 -14.92 9.46 -41.43
C LYS A 1037 -15.74 9.16 -42.69
N PRO A 1038 -15.96 10.14 -43.58
CA PRO A 1038 -16.70 9.88 -44.80
C PRO A 1038 -15.99 8.77 -45.56
N ALA A 1039 -16.76 7.75 -45.97
CA ALA A 1039 -16.28 6.68 -46.81
C ALA A 1039 -15.63 7.28 -48.06
N GLY A 1040 -14.32 7.09 -48.19
CA GLY A 1040 -13.61 7.41 -49.42
C GLY A 1040 -14.23 6.61 -50.56
N LYS A 1041 -14.70 7.33 -51.58
CA LYS A 1041 -15.02 6.76 -52.89
C LYS A 1041 -13.76 6.27 -53.59
#